data_AF-A0A958WEX9-F1
#
_entry.id   AF-A0A958WEX9-F1
#
_cell.length_a   1.000
_cell.length_b   1.000
_cell.length_c   1.000
_cell.angle_alpha   90.00
_cell.angle_beta   90.00
_cell.angle_gamma   90.00
#
_symmetry.space_group_name_H-M   'P 1'
#
loop_
_entity.id
_entity.type
_entity.pdbx_description
1 polymer ?
#
loop_
_entity_poly.entity_id
_entity_poly.type
_entity_poly.pdbx_seq_one_letter_code
_entity_poly.pdbx_strand_id
1 'polypeptide(L)'
;MLPGNVLAKALGYIKFLFVFLSFVLLGNNLKAQDFSKFEADTVSPAGTKYLLYLPPSYDPSPQFNGTFPLLVVLHGGASIGDDLSLILTQQVHFPPARLIMDGNWLASRPFLVLSPQLKRDLSVPNPNNQEWPMEVIDEVVEYVKSQYLGINPNQVYFTGISLGGAAVWNYAANFPEKVAAINPISGKTDTLTACNVKDIPIWAFHGAQDGLVPTHLSIEMVNAINNCTPVGAYKPKLNLMNTLAHEGWNGVWDYSFGDYIYDWMLQFEKNNTSNAPPYVNIGKDRTVHSRTGEFYLQGDYFDWDGTISSATWSQTSGPTVSMSGIDSKFLKIQSLPAGNYDFTLTVIDNDNAISSRTIHMEVLDSAAPNDSEITGMKIYDAVNDTLLGSLEESQIINLNLLGVNELNIEAIGNANTQSVKFSVNSDYHVRYTFPGPFFLLDQKSAIGREWLPGTGEYLVCATPYKIRREPVGPPGVTQCYKLSVYDQPILNYYSKPGTDLSLLSSWEDTPGGSSPDSFSGDFVNFYVNNSAHIDGALDINGVESRLIIESAGQLDIHDSFNGSIVANYNSIVNIYTDQPVNIESAHAGSHFNFLGSDAEIGPAIYGNVSLLGGGTKTFSGELTQIKGDFFVSDNCQIQGNTGNSSSVEVEGNITFEGTQNLAIDDRKISLNFTGGGLQTITGDTDLSFYELVVSNSSAVKTNMQAGNIFTLGTSLGGGITVSSGSTLDLSGLTLKVSGSGTINSGNETGEIGLENSIVDFISTASVNSNLYPMAGKNAVVSIDYDAPSTTSLVIQGGLDVKNYVNVTQGIVNSNGHMRLLSTSDTTSAYVKSLSSGAQITGDVSVQRYMEGEGKLWRHIASPVAGATVDQLQESIPVTGIFAGASTGYTDNPSMYSYDESQVGNEWINFPPDDGDSTEVLVSGRGYVVWIRE
;
A
#
# COMPACT_ATOMS: atom_id res chain seq x y z
N MET A 1 76.38 15.92 -12.46
CA MET A 1 76.97 16.97 -11.60
C MET A 1 75.88 17.93 -11.21
N LEU A 2 75.66 18.07 -9.90
CA LEU A 2 74.79 19.01 -9.16
C LEU A 2 73.27 18.99 -9.48
N PRO A 3 72.40 18.92 -8.44
CA PRO A 3 71.01 18.48 -8.60
C PRO A 3 70.05 19.65 -8.89
N GLY A 4 69.17 19.44 -9.86
CA GLY A 4 68.07 20.34 -10.26
C GLY A 4 66.92 20.43 -9.26
N ASN A 5 67.21 20.45 -7.95
CA ASN A 5 66.21 20.38 -6.88
C ASN A 5 66.07 21.67 -6.05
N VAL A 6 66.58 22.81 -6.56
CA VAL A 6 66.47 24.11 -5.87
C VAL A 6 65.45 25.06 -6.54
N LEU A 7 65.23 24.96 -7.86
CA LEU A 7 64.23 25.80 -8.54
C LEU A 7 62.78 25.30 -8.37
N ALA A 8 62.58 23.98 -8.22
CA ALA A 8 61.25 23.40 -7.97
C ALA A 8 60.75 23.62 -6.53
N LYS A 9 61.66 23.80 -5.56
CA LYS A 9 61.29 24.14 -4.18
C LYS A 9 60.94 25.62 -4.00
N ALA A 10 61.56 26.54 -4.76
CA ALA A 10 61.25 27.97 -4.67
C ALA A 10 59.87 28.34 -5.24
N LEU A 11 59.40 27.68 -6.32
CA LEU A 11 58.05 27.88 -6.86
C LEU A 11 56.94 27.24 -5.99
N GLY A 12 57.26 26.18 -5.25
CA GLY A 12 56.34 25.54 -4.31
C GLY A 12 56.03 26.43 -3.10
N TYR A 13 57.04 27.13 -2.54
CA TYR A 13 56.85 28.01 -1.38
C TYR A 13 56.11 29.31 -1.71
N ILE A 14 56.24 29.87 -2.92
CA ILE A 14 55.51 31.09 -3.33
C ILE A 14 54.04 30.79 -3.65
N LYS A 15 53.71 29.59 -4.18
CA LYS A 15 52.32 29.14 -4.32
C LYS A 15 51.68 28.77 -2.98
N PHE A 16 52.44 28.21 -2.03
CA PHE A 16 51.93 27.95 -0.68
C PHE A 16 51.66 29.25 0.08
N LEU A 17 52.52 30.27 -0.04
CA LEU A 17 52.28 31.57 0.61
C LEU A 17 51.08 32.33 0.02
N PHE A 18 50.84 32.25 -1.30
CA PHE A 18 49.69 32.91 -1.93
C PHE A 18 48.37 32.18 -1.69
N VAL A 19 48.35 30.84 -1.61
CA VAL A 19 47.16 30.06 -1.23
C VAL A 19 46.85 30.23 0.27
N PHE A 20 47.87 30.37 1.13
CA PHE A 20 47.67 30.68 2.55
C PHE A 20 47.20 32.13 2.78
N LEU A 21 47.69 33.11 2.01
CA LEU A 21 47.22 34.51 2.11
C LEU A 21 45.84 34.73 1.48
N SER A 22 45.43 33.94 0.47
CA SER A 22 44.08 34.00 -0.11
C SER A 22 43.04 33.18 0.66
N PHE A 23 43.45 32.19 1.46
CA PHE A 23 42.59 31.57 2.49
C PHE A 23 42.36 32.47 3.72
N VAL A 24 43.22 33.47 3.96
CA VAL A 24 43.02 34.47 5.04
C VAL A 24 42.05 35.59 4.61
N LEU A 25 41.76 35.77 3.32
CA LEU A 25 40.99 36.92 2.82
C LEU A 25 39.68 36.61 2.08
N LEU A 26 39.29 35.34 1.89
CA LEU A 26 37.97 34.97 1.36
C LEU A 26 37.39 33.79 2.15
N GLY A 27 36.53 34.11 3.13
CA GLY A 27 35.58 33.13 3.67
C GLY A 27 35.55 32.92 5.18
N ASN A 28 36.43 33.54 5.97
CA ASN A 28 36.13 33.74 7.38
C ASN A 28 35.20 34.96 7.50
N ASN A 29 33.91 34.74 7.27
CA ASN A 29 32.94 35.38 8.16
C ASN A 29 33.14 34.73 9.54
N LEU A 30 34.25 35.04 10.21
CA LEU A 30 34.23 35.11 11.65
C LEU A 30 33.16 36.16 11.93
N LYS A 31 31.90 35.74 12.11
CA LYS A 31 30.98 36.54 12.90
C LYS A 31 31.76 36.82 14.18
N ALA A 32 32.19 38.06 14.36
CA ALA A 32 32.82 38.47 15.60
C ALA A 32 31.90 37.99 16.73
N GLN A 33 32.46 37.32 17.75
CA GLN A 33 31.67 36.87 18.88
C GLN A 33 31.02 38.12 19.50
N ASP A 34 29.70 38.24 19.37
CA ASP A 34 28.97 39.41 19.84
C ASP A 34 28.65 39.26 21.32
N PHE A 35 29.67 39.52 22.15
CA PHE A 35 29.52 39.53 23.59
C PHE A 35 28.58 40.64 24.09
N SER A 36 28.13 41.57 23.24
CA SER A 36 27.20 42.64 23.65
C SER A 36 25.82 42.14 24.07
N LYS A 37 25.51 40.87 23.79
CA LYS A 37 24.28 40.19 24.25
C LYS A 37 24.34 39.75 25.72
N PHE A 38 25.50 39.78 26.35
CA PHE A 38 25.70 39.36 27.73
C PHE A 38 26.10 40.53 28.62
N GLU A 39 25.81 40.41 29.91
CA GLU A 39 26.32 41.34 30.92
C GLU A 39 27.86 41.32 30.96
N ALA A 40 28.48 42.49 31.13
CA ALA A 40 29.93 42.65 31.11
C ALA A 40 30.57 42.37 32.49
N ASP A 41 31.84 41.94 32.49
CA ASP A 41 32.70 41.78 33.69
C ASP A 41 32.12 40.89 34.82
N THR A 42 31.43 39.82 34.43
CA THR A 42 30.70 38.89 35.31
C THR A 42 31.60 37.88 36.02
N VAL A 43 32.02 38.23 37.25
CA VAL A 43 32.75 37.34 38.18
C VAL A 43 32.05 37.32 39.54
N SER A 44 31.82 36.14 40.13
CA SER A 44 31.26 36.01 41.47
C SER A 44 32.29 36.33 42.58
N PRO A 45 31.86 36.59 43.82
CA PRO A 45 32.77 36.76 44.96
C PRO A 45 33.74 35.59 45.19
N ALA A 46 33.34 34.35 44.89
CA ALA A 46 34.23 33.19 44.93
C ALA A 46 35.21 33.09 43.75
N GLY A 47 35.13 34.02 42.79
CA GLY A 47 35.99 34.07 41.61
C GLY A 47 35.49 33.25 40.41
N THR A 48 34.22 32.82 40.42
CA THR A 48 33.60 32.08 39.32
C THR A 48 33.24 33.05 38.20
N LYS A 49 33.86 32.89 37.01
CA LYS A 49 33.46 33.63 35.81
C LYS A 49 32.17 33.03 35.25
N TYR A 50 31.29 33.85 34.71
CA TYR A 50 30.04 33.37 34.09
C TYR A 50 29.60 34.25 32.93
N LEU A 51 28.78 33.72 32.02
CA LEU A 51 27.98 34.54 31.09
C LEU A 51 26.57 34.68 31.64
N LEU A 52 26.00 35.88 31.57
CA LEU A 52 24.61 36.13 31.95
C LEU A 52 23.89 36.88 30.83
N TYR A 53 22.76 36.32 30.41
CA TYR A 53 21.84 36.95 29.46
C TYR A 53 20.57 37.41 30.16
N LEU A 54 20.11 38.61 29.82
CA LEU A 54 18.84 39.17 30.25
C LEU A 54 17.86 39.16 29.06
N PRO A 55 16.63 38.64 29.22
CA PRO A 55 15.65 38.63 28.14
C PRO A 55 15.21 40.06 27.80
N PRO A 56 14.74 40.35 26.58
CA PRO A 56 14.38 41.71 26.18
C PRO A 56 13.25 42.34 27.00
N SER A 57 12.46 41.50 27.68
CA SER A 57 11.39 41.90 28.59
C SER A 57 11.88 42.27 30.00
N TYR A 58 13.15 42.04 30.33
CA TYR A 58 13.74 42.37 31.62
C TYR A 58 13.97 43.88 31.75
N ASP A 59 13.34 44.49 32.75
CA ASP A 59 13.55 45.89 33.13
C ASP A 59 14.30 45.94 34.48
N PRO A 60 15.53 46.48 34.50
CA PRO A 60 16.31 46.63 35.74
C PRO A 60 15.77 47.73 36.67
N SER A 61 14.70 48.46 36.30
CA SER A 61 14.16 49.53 37.12
C SER A 61 13.57 49.01 38.43
N PRO A 62 13.78 49.71 39.58
CA PRO A 62 13.17 49.33 40.87
C PRO A 62 11.63 49.38 40.89
N GLN A 63 11.01 49.85 39.82
CA GLN A 63 9.56 50.01 39.66
C GLN A 63 8.95 48.81 38.91
N PHE A 64 9.79 47.98 38.29
CA PHE A 64 9.35 46.77 37.60
C PHE A 64 9.00 45.67 38.62
N ASN A 65 7.80 45.11 38.50
CA ASN A 65 7.26 44.08 39.39
C ASN A 65 7.06 42.73 38.67
N GLY A 66 7.79 42.48 37.57
CA GLY A 66 7.75 41.19 36.89
C GLY A 66 8.69 40.19 37.55
N THR A 67 8.31 38.91 37.46
CA THR A 67 9.11 37.78 37.92
C THR A 67 9.66 37.01 36.72
N PHE A 68 10.93 36.63 36.77
CA PHE A 68 11.61 35.91 35.69
C PHE A 68 12.17 34.58 36.19
N PRO A 69 12.04 33.51 35.39
CA PRO A 69 12.74 32.25 35.63
C PRO A 69 14.25 32.39 35.38
N LEU A 70 15.03 31.59 36.11
CA LEU A 70 16.48 31.47 35.93
C LEU A 70 16.81 30.11 35.32
N LEU A 71 17.48 30.10 34.17
CA LEU A 71 18.03 28.90 33.54
C LEU A 71 19.54 28.84 33.78
N VAL A 72 19.99 27.84 34.53
CA VAL A 72 21.41 27.58 34.78
C VAL A 72 21.91 26.52 33.79
N VAL A 73 22.95 26.86 33.03
CA VAL A 73 23.49 26.02 31.94
C VAL A 73 24.91 25.58 32.30
N LEU A 74 25.09 24.29 32.53
CA LEU A 74 26.38 23.71 32.93
C LEU A 74 27.08 23.07 31.72
N HIS A 75 28.29 23.55 31.42
CA HIS A 75 29.05 23.08 30.26
C HIS A 75 29.74 21.72 30.50
N GLY A 76 30.05 21.02 29.40
CA GLY A 76 30.86 19.80 29.41
C GLY A 76 32.36 20.04 29.64
N GLY A 77 33.17 18.98 29.74
CA GLY A 77 34.59 19.07 30.10
C GLY A 77 35.46 19.91 29.16
N ALA A 78 35.07 20.05 27.89
CA ALA A 78 35.82 20.81 26.89
C ALA A 78 35.91 22.32 27.19
N SER A 79 35.01 22.86 28.03
CA SER A 79 34.96 24.30 28.36
C SER A 79 35.55 24.65 29.73
N ILE A 80 36.19 23.69 30.42
CA ILE A 80 36.94 23.94 31.65
C ILE A 80 38.09 24.91 31.37
N GLY A 81 38.12 26.05 32.06
CA GLY A 81 39.11 27.09 31.81
C GLY A 81 38.83 28.38 32.55
N ASP A 82 39.49 29.46 32.12
CA ASP A 82 39.32 30.80 32.69
C ASP A 82 39.01 31.84 31.58
N ASP A 83 38.59 31.36 30.41
CA ASP A 83 38.22 32.15 29.24
C ASP A 83 36.77 31.83 28.85
N LEU A 84 35.87 32.80 29.04
CA LEU A 84 34.44 32.67 28.78
C LEU A 84 34.13 32.39 27.30
N SER A 85 35.05 32.71 26.39
CA SER A 85 34.89 32.33 24.98
C SER A 85 34.78 30.81 24.82
N LEU A 86 35.36 30.01 25.72
CA LEU A 86 35.26 28.54 25.69
C LEU A 86 33.84 28.00 25.88
N ILE A 87 32.95 28.77 26.52
CA ILE A 87 31.53 28.43 26.62
C ILE A 87 30.83 28.65 25.26
N LEU A 88 31.34 29.57 24.44
CA LEU A 88 30.79 29.95 23.13
C LEU A 88 31.46 29.23 21.94
N THR A 89 32.70 28.74 22.11
CA THR A 89 33.54 28.15 21.05
C THR A 89 33.42 26.65 20.94
N GLN A 90 32.48 26.01 21.64
CA GLN A 90 32.10 24.64 21.30
C GLN A 90 31.44 24.68 19.91
N GLN A 91 32.22 24.79 18.83
CA GLN A 91 31.69 24.94 17.45
C GLN A 91 30.85 23.74 17.00
N VAL A 92 30.90 22.64 17.76
CA VAL A 92 30.13 21.42 17.54
C VAL A 92 28.90 21.36 18.46
N HIS A 93 28.74 22.26 19.43
CA HIS A 93 27.63 22.25 20.39
C HIS A 93 26.98 23.63 20.46
N PHE A 94 25.66 23.73 20.33
CA PHE A 94 24.96 25.02 20.40
C PHE A 94 24.36 25.23 21.80
N PRO A 95 25.15 25.54 22.86
CA PRO A 95 24.58 25.87 24.15
C PRO A 95 23.67 27.10 24.04
N PRO A 96 22.72 27.30 24.96
CA PRO A 96 21.90 28.50 25.03
C PRO A 96 22.70 29.80 24.83
N ALA A 97 23.89 29.93 25.43
CA ALA A 97 24.77 31.07 25.20
C ALA A 97 25.18 31.25 23.72
N ARG A 98 25.45 30.17 23.00
CA ARG A 98 25.74 30.22 21.56
C ARG A 98 24.51 30.66 20.75
N LEU A 99 23.34 30.10 21.06
CA LEU A 99 22.08 30.46 20.41
C LEU A 99 21.75 31.95 20.61
N ILE A 100 21.98 32.47 21.81
CA ILE A 100 21.82 33.88 22.16
C ILE A 100 22.78 34.75 21.32
N MET A 101 24.06 34.39 21.30
CA MET A 101 25.08 35.12 20.55
C MET A 101 24.80 35.16 19.04
N ASP A 102 24.34 34.04 18.48
CA ASP A 102 24.06 33.93 17.04
C ASP A 102 22.71 34.55 16.63
N GLY A 103 21.85 34.93 17.59
CA GLY A 103 20.52 35.49 17.36
C GLY A 103 19.41 34.44 17.15
N ASN A 104 19.70 33.17 17.45
CA ASN A 104 18.78 32.04 17.31
C ASN A 104 17.98 31.73 18.60
N TRP A 105 18.24 32.46 19.68
CA TRP A 105 17.43 32.42 20.90
C TRP A 105 16.13 33.21 20.72
N LEU A 106 14.97 32.58 20.94
CA LEU A 106 13.68 33.25 20.80
C LEU A 106 13.55 34.36 21.85
N ALA A 107 13.35 35.59 21.39
CA ALA A 107 13.17 36.77 22.23
C ALA A 107 11.96 36.69 23.19
N SER A 108 10.98 35.82 22.89
CA SER A 108 9.81 35.57 23.73
C SER A 108 10.11 34.74 24.99
N ARG A 109 11.27 34.08 25.06
CA ARG A 109 11.64 33.25 26.21
C ARG A 109 11.97 34.14 27.42
N PRO A 110 11.33 33.93 28.58
CA PRO A 110 11.46 34.84 29.72
C PRO A 110 12.68 34.57 30.61
N PHE A 111 13.61 33.67 30.23
CA PHE A 111 14.71 33.27 31.11
C PHE A 111 15.81 34.33 31.19
N LEU A 112 16.26 34.59 32.42
CA LEU A 112 17.67 34.93 32.62
C LEU A 112 18.47 33.65 32.42
N VAL A 113 19.53 33.70 31.61
CA VAL A 113 20.35 32.52 31.29
C VAL A 113 21.73 32.71 31.90
N LEU A 114 22.04 31.91 32.92
CA LEU A 114 23.31 31.89 33.64
C LEU A 114 24.15 30.71 33.16
N SER A 115 25.33 30.99 32.59
CA SER A 115 26.29 29.96 32.15
C SER A 115 27.62 30.16 32.87
N PRO A 116 27.81 29.56 34.07
CA PRO A 116 29.07 29.66 34.79
C PRO A 116 30.18 28.85 34.10
N GLN A 117 31.42 29.26 34.29
CA GLN A 117 32.60 28.53 33.85
C GLN A 117 33.27 27.81 35.03
N LEU A 118 33.44 26.50 34.88
CA LEU A 118 34.26 25.73 35.81
C LEU A 118 35.74 26.10 35.60
N LYS A 119 36.31 26.78 36.60
CA LYS A 119 37.73 27.13 36.61
C LYS A 119 38.58 25.88 36.73
N ARG A 120 39.61 25.78 35.88
CA ARG A 120 40.58 24.70 35.96
C ARG A 120 41.40 24.77 37.24
N ASP A 121 41.31 23.74 38.08
CA ASP A 121 42.13 23.61 39.28
C ASP A 121 43.33 22.72 38.98
N LEU A 122 44.52 23.33 38.90
CA LEU A 122 45.76 22.61 38.63
C LEU A 122 46.29 21.85 39.86
N SER A 123 45.65 21.99 41.03
CA SER A 123 46.05 21.32 42.27
C SER A 123 45.43 19.93 42.45
N VAL A 124 44.39 19.58 41.67
CA VAL A 124 43.75 18.26 41.73
C VAL A 124 44.49 17.21 40.88
N PRO A 125 44.40 15.90 41.21
CA PRO A 125 45.12 14.83 40.50
C PRO A 125 44.78 14.71 39.01
N ASN A 126 43.59 15.15 38.58
CA ASN A 126 43.20 15.15 37.17
C ASN A 126 42.47 16.46 36.79
N PRO A 127 43.22 17.55 36.52
CA PRO A 127 42.66 18.86 36.19
C PRO A 127 41.85 18.87 34.88
N ASN A 128 41.99 17.85 34.04
CA ASN A 128 41.27 17.69 32.77
C ASN A 128 39.96 16.90 32.93
N ASN A 129 39.78 16.22 34.05
CA ASN A 129 38.60 15.40 34.36
C ASN A 129 38.10 15.71 35.77
N GLN A 130 38.11 16.99 36.14
CA GLN A 130 37.58 17.48 37.40
C GLN A 130 36.06 17.56 37.33
N GLU A 131 35.39 17.16 38.42
CA GLU A 131 33.95 17.28 38.57
C GLU A 131 33.58 18.71 38.98
N TRP A 132 32.35 19.12 38.66
CA TRP A 132 31.81 20.39 39.18
C TRP A 132 31.65 20.32 40.70
N PRO A 133 32.22 21.26 41.48
CA PRO A 133 31.91 21.39 42.90
C PRO A 133 30.51 21.99 43.07
N MET A 134 29.64 21.32 43.83
CA MET A 134 28.23 21.73 43.99
C MET A 134 28.13 23.09 44.69
N GLU A 135 29.02 23.38 45.63
CA GLU A 135 29.08 24.64 46.36
C GLU A 135 29.48 25.82 45.48
N VAL A 136 30.29 25.58 44.43
CA VAL A 136 30.68 26.62 43.47
C VAL A 136 29.51 26.98 42.56
N ILE A 137 28.72 25.99 42.14
CA ILE A 137 27.48 26.21 41.39
C ILE A 137 26.48 26.98 42.27
N ASP A 138 26.30 26.56 43.51
CA ASP A 138 25.36 27.20 44.44
C ASP A 138 25.74 28.66 44.72
N GLU A 139 27.03 28.93 44.95
CA GLU A 139 27.54 30.28 45.21
C GLU A 139 27.22 31.26 44.08
N VAL A 140 27.50 30.89 42.82
CA VAL A 140 27.26 31.80 41.69
C VAL A 140 25.77 31.98 41.41
N VAL A 141 24.96 30.94 41.60
CA VAL A 141 23.50 31.01 41.45
C VAL A 141 22.89 31.95 42.49
N GLU A 142 23.23 31.78 43.77
CA GLU A 142 22.73 32.64 44.85
C GLU A 142 23.27 34.07 44.73
N TYR A 143 24.52 34.23 44.28
CA TYR A 143 25.07 35.55 43.97
C TYR A 143 24.25 36.26 42.88
N VAL A 144 23.98 35.61 41.74
CA VAL A 144 23.18 36.20 40.66
C VAL A 144 21.75 36.53 41.15
N LYS A 145 21.11 35.63 41.90
CA LYS A 145 19.81 35.90 42.53
C LYS A 145 19.82 37.13 43.44
N SER A 146 20.93 37.41 44.12
CA SER A 146 21.08 38.59 44.97
C SER A 146 21.31 39.89 44.21
N GLN A 147 21.88 39.83 42.99
CA GLN A 147 22.24 41.01 42.21
C GLN A 147 21.11 41.48 41.27
N TYR A 148 20.27 40.56 40.80
CA TYR A 148 19.23 40.85 39.81
C TYR A 148 17.83 40.73 40.42
N LEU A 149 17.05 41.82 40.36
CA LEU A 149 15.70 41.88 40.88
C LEU A 149 14.75 41.02 40.04
N GLY A 150 13.70 40.48 40.67
CA GLY A 150 12.64 39.76 39.98
C GLY A 150 12.97 38.31 39.60
N ILE A 151 14.13 37.75 39.94
CA ILE A 151 14.35 36.30 39.76
C ILE A 151 13.41 35.53 40.70
N ASN A 152 12.56 34.66 40.13
CA ASN A 152 11.65 33.83 40.91
C ASN A 152 12.41 32.64 41.53
N PRO A 153 12.55 32.54 42.86
CA PRO A 153 13.26 31.44 43.50
C PRO A 153 12.57 30.08 43.31
N ASN A 154 11.30 30.07 42.90
CA ASN A 154 10.57 28.84 42.58
C ASN A 154 10.68 28.43 41.10
N GLN A 155 11.38 29.19 40.26
CA GLN A 155 11.57 28.88 38.85
C GLN A 155 13.06 28.93 38.48
N VAL A 156 13.84 28.12 39.20
CA VAL A 156 15.26 27.91 38.92
C VAL A 156 15.42 26.54 38.26
N TYR A 157 15.82 26.54 36.99
CA TYR A 157 15.94 25.35 36.16
C TYR A 157 17.40 25.07 35.84
N PHE A 158 17.73 23.79 35.69
CA PHE A 158 19.09 23.36 35.35
C PHE A 158 19.11 22.53 34.08
N THR A 159 20.08 22.80 33.20
CA THR A 159 20.40 21.96 32.05
C THR A 159 21.91 21.88 31.86
N GLY A 160 22.39 20.79 31.26
CA GLY A 160 23.82 20.58 31.07
C GLY A 160 24.14 19.31 30.32
N ILE A 161 25.32 19.29 29.69
CA ILE A 161 25.81 18.19 28.85
C ILE A 161 27.01 17.50 29.47
N SER A 162 27.13 16.17 29.31
CA SER A 162 28.33 15.42 29.69
C SER A 162 28.71 15.67 31.16
N LEU A 163 29.89 16.24 31.43
CA LEU A 163 30.31 16.70 32.76
C LEU A 163 29.28 17.63 33.42
N GLY A 164 28.72 18.58 32.66
CA GLY A 164 27.65 19.45 33.13
C GLY A 164 26.33 18.70 33.34
N GLY A 165 26.04 17.67 32.54
CA GLY A 165 24.87 16.81 32.74
C GLY A 165 24.96 16.01 34.04
N ALA A 166 26.15 15.49 34.38
CA ALA A 166 26.42 14.88 35.68
C ALA A 166 26.25 15.90 36.82
N ALA A 167 26.72 17.13 36.63
CA ALA A 167 26.57 18.20 37.61
C ALA A 167 25.11 18.61 37.82
N VAL A 168 24.26 18.58 36.79
CA VAL A 168 22.81 18.82 36.94
C VAL A 168 22.16 17.78 37.85
N TRP A 169 22.44 16.49 37.63
CA TRP A 169 21.97 15.42 38.51
C TRP A 169 22.44 15.62 39.96
N ASN A 170 23.74 15.87 40.13
CA ASN A 170 24.35 16.03 41.45
C ASN A 170 23.84 17.28 42.17
N TYR A 171 23.65 18.40 41.48
CA TYR A 171 23.19 19.64 42.08
C TYR A 171 21.75 19.48 42.59
N ALA A 172 20.87 18.92 41.76
CA ALA A 172 19.50 18.62 42.15
C ALA A 172 19.42 17.64 43.32
N ALA A 173 20.33 16.66 43.40
CA ALA A 173 20.37 15.71 44.51
C ALA A 173 20.90 16.30 45.83
N ASN A 174 21.77 17.32 45.77
CA ASN A 174 22.35 17.99 46.95
C ASN A 174 21.48 19.15 47.43
N PHE A 175 20.82 19.84 46.51
CA PHE A 175 19.95 21.00 46.77
C PHE A 175 18.57 20.82 46.13
N PRO A 176 17.84 19.73 46.42
CA PRO A 176 16.51 19.50 45.84
C PRO A 176 15.53 20.61 46.22
N GLU A 177 15.80 21.32 47.30
CA GLU A 177 15.04 22.47 47.73
C GLU A 177 15.28 23.75 46.90
N LYS A 178 16.17 23.75 45.90
CA LYS A 178 16.50 24.96 45.11
C LYS A 178 16.17 24.84 43.62
N VAL A 179 15.63 23.70 43.18
CA VAL A 179 15.44 23.39 41.77
C VAL A 179 13.97 23.15 41.46
N ALA A 180 13.50 23.72 40.34
CA ALA A 180 12.12 23.59 39.88
C ALA A 180 11.95 22.47 38.83
N ALA A 181 12.93 22.28 37.94
CA ALA A 181 12.98 21.18 36.98
C ALA A 181 14.41 21.02 36.45
N ILE A 182 14.78 19.81 36.01
CA ILE A 182 16.10 19.53 35.42
C ILE A 182 16.05 18.84 34.06
N ASN A 183 16.99 19.21 33.20
CA ASN A 183 17.25 18.60 31.91
C ASN A 183 18.72 18.17 31.79
N PRO A 184 19.10 17.02 32.40
CA PRO A 184 20.43 16.47 32.28
C PRO A 184 20.61 15.73 30.95
N ILE A 185 21.74 15.96 30.28
CA ILE A 185 22.02 15.39 28.96
C ILE A 185 23.36 14.63 28.95
N SER A 186 23.33 13.36 28.59
CA SER A 186 24.50 12.46 28.50
C SER A 186 25.45 12.52 29.70
N GLY A 187 24.89 12.70 30.91
CA GLY A 187 25.65 12.80 32.15
C GLY A 187 25.85 11.45 32.83
N LYS A 188 26.95 11.31 33.58
CA LYS A 188 27.11 10.22 34.55
C LYS A 188 26.13 10.40 35.69
N THR A 189 25.65 9.29 36.24
CA THR A 189 24.66 9.25 37.31
C THR A 189 25.14 8.37 38.46
N ASP A 190 24.64 8.64 39.66
CA ASP A 190 24.79 7.77 40.82
C ASP A 190 23.39 7.43 41.34
N THR A 191 22.97 6.18 41.14
CA THR A 191 21.62 5.70 41.50
C THR A 191 21.35 5.76 43.00
N LEU A 192 22.38 5.87 43.86
CA LEU A 192 22.20 6.09 45.30
C LEU A 192 21.55 7.44 45.63
N THR A 193 21.66 8.41 44.71
CA THR A 193 21.09 9.75 44.88
C THR A 193 19.69 9.89 44.24
N ALA A 194 19.18 8.86 43.58
CA ALA A 194 17.92 8.88 42.83
C ALA A 194 16.73 9.40 43.66
N CYS A 195 16.60 8.95 44.91
CA CYS A 195 15.46 9.34 45.73
C CYS A 195 15.53 10.77 46.29
N ASN A 196 16.66 11.46 46.13
CA ASN A 196 16.76 12.89 46.46
C ASN A 196 16.10 13.76 45.39
N VAL A 197 16.01 13.26 44.14
CA VAL A 197 15.48 14.03 42.99
C VAL A 197 14.09 13.56 42.54
N LYS A 198 13.50 12.57 43.22
CA LYS A 198 12.21 11.95 42.82
C LYS A 198 11.02 12.91 42.75
N ASP A 199 11.09 14.03 43.49
CA ASP A 199 10.03 15.04 43.54
C ASP A 199 10.35 16.23 42.62
N ILE A 200 11.35 16.10 41.75
CA ILE A 200 11.74 17.11 40.76
C ILE A 200 11.31 16.62 39.37
N PRO A 201 10.65 17.45 38.57
CA PRO A 201 10.41 17.18 37.15
C PRO A 201 11.72 16.99 36.39
N ILE A 202 11.88 15.84 35.74
CA ILE A 202 13.13 15.44 35.08
C ILE A 202 12.86 15.00 33.66
N TRP A 203 13.41 15.74 32.69
CA TRP A 203 13.45 15.31 31.29
C TRP A 203 14.89 15.07 30.86
N ALA A 204 15.33 13.82 30.91
CA ALA A 204 16.69 13.41 30.59
C ALA A 204 16.85 13.03 29.11
N PHE A 205 18.04 13.25 28.55
CA PHE A 205 18.40 12.86 27.19
C PHE A 205 19.73 12.12 27.20
N HIS A 206 19.88 11.09 26.37
CA HIS A 206 21.15 10.37 26.24
C HIS A 206 21.33 9.83 24.82
N GLY A 207 22.53 9.96 24.25
CA GLY A 207 22.84 9.33 22.96
C GLY A 207 22.80 7.81 23.10
N ALA A 208 22.01 7.10 22.29
CA ALA A 208 21.89 5.65 22.40
C ALA A 208 23.24 4.93 22.17
N GLN A 209 24.12 5.53 21.35
CA GLN A 209 25.45 5.02 21.00
C GLN A 209 26.57 5.76 21.74
N ASP A 210 26.29 6.30 22.93
CA ASP A 210 27.29 7.01 23.71
C ASP A 210 28.38 6.06 24.24
N GLY A 211 29.54 6.09 23.57
CA GLY A 211 30.72 5.32 23.96
C GLY A 211 31.60 5.98 25.02
N LEU A 212 31.32 7.23 25.41
CA LEU A 212 32.12 7.97 26.41
C LEU A 212 31.45 7.94 27.78
N VAL A 213 30.14 8.20 27.82
CA VAL A 213 29.30 8.01 29.00
C VAL A 213 28.28 6.93 28.66
N PRO A 214 28.40 5.72 29.23
CA PRO A 214 27.51 4.63 28.85
C PRO A 214 26.02 4.94 29.10
N THR A 215 25.19 4.76 28.09
CA THR A 215 23.74 5.04 28.09
C THR A 215 22.98 4.36 29.23
N HIS A 216 23.39 3.15 29.62
CA HIS A 216 22.75 2.39 30.70
C HIS A 216 22.70 3.17 32.02
N LEU A 217 23.65 4.07 32.27
CA LEU A 217 23.69 4.90 33.48
C LEU A 217 22.43 5.78 33.62
N SER A 218 21.97 6.39 32.53
CA SER A 218 20.73 7.18 32.56
C SER A 218 19.48 6.30 32.65
N ILE A 219 19.47 5.13 32.00
CA ILE A 219 18.37 4.15 32.10
C ILE A 219 18.23 3.70 33.56
N GLU A 220 19.34 3.30 34.19
CA GLU A 220 19.37 2.86 35.58
C GLU A 220 18.98 3.97 36.55
N MET A 221 19.39 5.22 36.32
CA MET A 221 18.98 6.36 37.14
C MET A 221 17.48 6.61 37.10
N VAL A 222 16.89 6.65 35.90
CA VAL A 222 15.44 6.83 35.70
C VAL A 222 14.66 5.68 36.32
N ASN A 223 15.13 4.44 36.15
CA ASN A 223 14.55 3.27 36.80
C ASN A 223 14.66 3.35 38.33
N ALA A 224 15.80 3.79 38.86
CA ALA A 224 16.00 3.96 40.31
C ALA A 224 15.07 5.01 40.90
N ILE A 225 14.86 6.13 40.20
CA ILE A 225 13.91 7.18 40.60
C ILE A 225 12.48 6.63 40.62
N ASN A 226 12.06 5.94 39.55
CA ASN A 226 10.73 5.31 39.45
C ASN A 226 10.48 4.27 40.56
N ASN A 227 11.55 3.66 41.10
CA ASN A 227 11.48 2.65 42.16
C ASN A 227 11.62 3.21 43.59
N CYS A 228 11.73 4.53 43.77
CA CYS A 228 11.79 5.14 45.09
C CYS A 228 10.52 4.89 45.91
N THR A 229 10.68 4.75 47.24
CA THR A 229 9.56 4.57 48.17
C THR A 229 9.61 5.66 49.25
N PRO A 230 8.55 6.48 49.42
CA PRO A 230 7.36 6.57 48.56
C PRO A 230 7.72 7.03 47.14
N VAL A 231 6.88 6.66 46.17
CA VAL A 231 7.00 7.11 44.77
C VAL A 231 7.04 8.63 44.73
N GLY A 232 7.87 9.19 43.87
CA GLY A 232 8.01 10.63 43.71
C GLY A 232 6.77 11.30 43.12
N ALA A 233 6.67 12.61 43.29
CA ALA A 233 5.58 13.41 42.72
C ALA A 233 5.60 13.45 41.17
N TYR A 234 6.76 13.21 40.55
CA TYR A 234 6.92 13.23 39.11
C TYR A 234 7.63 11.97 38.59
N LYS A 235 7.21 11.52 37.40
CA LYS A 235 7.83 10.44 36.63
C LYS A 235 8.92 11.01 35.73
N PRO A 236 10.19 10.65 35.90
CA PRO A 236 11.24 11.04 34.97
C PRO A 236 11.00 10.46 33.58
N LYS A 237 11.23 11.25 32.52
CA LYS A 237 11.27 10.78 31.12
C LYS A 237 12.71 10.76 30.64
N LEU A 238 13.10 9.68 29.99
CA LEU A 238 14.37 9.55 29.28
C LEU A 238 14.09 9.43 27.79
N ASN A 239 14.58 10.39 27.01
CA ASN A 239 14.63 10.27 25.56
C ASN A 239 16.00 9.70 25.16
N LEU A 240 16.00 8.44 24.73
CA LEU A 240 17.17 7.84 24.10
C LEU A 240 17.26 8.34 22.66
N MET A 241 18.31 9.12 22.40
CA MET A 241 18.56 9.68 21.08
C MET A 241 19.19 8.59 20.22
N ASN A 242 18.33 7.78 19.60
CA ASN A 242 18.71 6.75 18.64
C ASN A 242 19.61 7.37 17.57
N THR A 243 20.59 6.61 17.08
CA THR A 243 21.61 7.05 16.12
C THR A 243 22.66 8.04 16.62
N LEU A 244 22.57 8.56 17.85
CA LEU A 244 23.48 9.59 18.35
C LEU A 244 24.54 9.02 19.32
N ALA A 245 25.79 9.40 19.08
CA ALA A 245 26.92 9.18 20.00
C ALA A 245 26.97 10.28 21.07
N HIS A 246 28.05 10.35 21.86
CA HIS A 246 28.21 11.29 22.97
C HIS A 246 27.76 12.71 22.61
N GLU A 247 28.33 13.28 21.54
CA GLU A 247 28.14 14.68 21.13
C GLU A 247 26.77 15.03 20.49
N GLY A 248 25.81 14.11 20.47
CA GLY A 248 24.52 14.28 19.77
C GLY A 248 23.49 15.18 20.45
N TRP A 249 23.84 15.89 21.52
CA TRP A 249 22.89 16.67 22.32
C TRP A 249 22.44 18.01 21.71
N ASN A 250 22.99 18.43 20.56
CA ASN A 250 22.71 19.74 19.98
C ASN A 250 21.22 20.02 19.78
N GLY A 251 20.49 19.01 19.32
CA GLY A 251 19.09 19.19 18.98
C GLY A 251 18.16 19.36 20.17
N VAL A 252 18.63 19.08 21.38
CA VAL A 252 17.89 19.28 22.63
C VAL A 252 17.74 20.77 22.93
N TRP A 253 18.79 21.58 22.68
CA TRP A 253 18.78 23.01 22.99
C TRP A 253 18.32 23.91 21.85
N ASP A 254 18.58 23.53 20.60
CA ASP A 254 18.30 24.36 19.41
C ASP A 254 16.95 24.08 18.74
N TYR A 255 16.11 23.22 19.34
CA TYR A 255 14.78 22.84 18.84
C TYR A 255 14.79 22.03 17.55
N SER A 256 15.94 21.61 17.05
CA SER A 256 15.99 20.75 15.88
C SER A 256 15.37 19.38 16.14
N PHE A 257 15.29 18.94 17.41
CA PHE A 257 14.57 17.74 17.83
C PHE A 257 13.05 17.95 18.05
N GLY A 258 12.53 19.17 17.97
CA GLY A 258 11.10 19.43 18.18
C GLY A 258 10.60 19.22 19.62
N ASP A 259 11.51 18.89 20.55
CA ASP A 259 11.26 18.86 21.98
C ASP A 259 11.35 20.27 22.57
N TYR A 260 10.27 20.73 23.19
CA TYR A 260 10.15 22.06 23.75
C TYR A 260 10.57 22.07 25.22
N ILE A 261 11.82 21.72 25.51
CA ILE A 261 12.32 21.62 26.90
C ILE A 261 12.10 22.90 27.71
N TYR A 262 12.10 24.06 27.05
CA TYR A 262 11.94 25.35 27.71
C TYR A 262 10.48 25.62 28.06
N ASP A 263 9.55 25.30 27.17
CA ASP A 263 8.11 25.39 27.45
C ASP A 263 7.69 24.35 28.48
N TRP A 264 8.32 23.17 28.45
CA TRP A 264 8.19 22.15 29.50
C TRP A 264 8.67 22.67 30.86
N MET A 265 9.89 23.23 30.96
CA MET A 265 10.39 23.78 32.22
C MET A 265 9.43 24.82 32.81
N LEU A 266 8.88 25.72 31.97
CA LEU A 266 7.95 26.77 32.40
C LEU A 266 6.62 26.26 32.95
N GLN A 267 6.27 24.98 32.75
CA GLN A 267 5.09 24.37 33.38
C GLN A 267 5.30 24.11 34.88
N PHE A 268 6.55 24.05 35.33
CA PHE A 268 6.87 23.67 36.70
C PHE A 268 7.35 24.87 37.51
N GLU A 269 6.76 25.02 38.70
CA GLU A 269 7.28 25.88 39.75
C GLU A 269 7.50 25.03 41.00
N LYS A 270 8.60 25.30 41.69
CA LYS A 270 8.92 24.64 42.94
C LYS A 270 7.81 24.88 43.98
N ASN A 271 7.40 23.82 44.66
CA ASN A 271 6.29 23.77 45.62
C ASN A 271 4.89 23.98 45.00
N ASN A 272 4.75 23.96 43.67
CA ASN A 272 3.45 23.91 43.03
C ASN A 272 2.94 22.47 43.04
N THR A 273 1.71 22.26 43.53
CA THR A 273 1.03 20.96 43.54
C THR A 273 -0.13 20.91 42.54
N SER A 274 -0.18 21.86 41.61
CA SER A 274 -1.18 21.87 40.53
C SER A 274 -0.81 20.81 39.49
N ASN A 275 -1.83 20.11 38.97
CA ASN A 275 -1.68 19.14 37.91
C ASN A 275 -1.00 19.76 36.66
N ALA A 276 0.06 19.13 36.18
CA ALA A 276 0.77 19.53 34.98
C ALA A 276 0.07 18.97 33.74
N PRO A 277 -0.12 19.76 32.67
CA PRO A 277 -0.74 19.24 31.47
C PRO A 277 0.17 18.21 30.76
N PRO A 278 -0.40 17.21 30.06
CA PRO A 278 0.39 16.18 29.41
C PRO A 278 1.26 16.75 28.28
N TYR A 279 2.43 16.15 28.04
CA TYR A 279 3.26 16.42 26.87
C TYR A 279 2.62 15.82 25.61
N VAL A 280 2.61 16.56 24.49
CA VAL A 280 2.11 16.09 23.18
C VAL A 280 3.03 16.54 22.05
N ASN A 281 3.50 15.59 21.25
CA ASN A 281 4.32 15.82 20.06
C ASN A 281 3.85 14.95 18.89
N ILE A 282 3.59 15.57 17.75
CA ILE A 282 3.15 14.89 16.52
C ILE A 282 4.05 15.23 15.32
N GLY A 283 5.21 15.83 15.57
CA GLY A 283 6.09 16.33 14.54
C GLY A 283 5.80 17.78 14.11
N LYS A 284 6.33 18.12 12.95
CA LYS A 284 6.26 19.38 12.19
C LYS A 284 5.47 19.10 10.91
N ASP A 285 4.98 20.17 10.32
CA ASP A 285 4.23 20.16 9.07
C ASP A 285 4.97 19.45 7.93
N ARG A 286 4.22 18.83 7.03
CA ARG A 286 4.75 17.95 5.97
C ARG A 286 4.12 18.24 4.61
N THR A 287 4.91 18.04 3.57
CA THR A 287 4.45 17.99 2.17
C THR A 287 4.65 16.58 1.63
N VAL A 288 3.57 15.94 1.16
CA VAL A 288 3.55 14.54 0.68
C VAL A 288 2.78 14.42 -0.64
N HIS A 289 2.89 13.28 -1.33
CA HIS A 289 2.06 12.98 -2.50
C HIS A 289 0.73 12.33 -2.15
N SER A 290 -0.25 12.54 -3.04
CA SER A 290 -1.48 11.78 -3.03
C SER A 290 -1.17 10.30 -3.17
N ARG A 291 -1.70 9.46 -2.27
CA ARG A 291 -1.50 8.01 -2.33
C ARG A 291 -2.79 7.25 -2.04
N THR A 292 -2.96 6.13 -2.71
CA THR A 292 -3.96 5.11 -2.38
C THR A 292 -3.38 4.16 -1.33
N GLY A 293 -4.23 3.65 -0.43
CA GLY A 293 -3.81 2.75 0.64
C GLY A 293 -3.50 3.45 1.96
N GLU A 294 -2.69 2.85 2.81
CA GLU A 294 -2.50 3.28 4.19
C GLU A 294 -1.48 4.42 4.31
N PHE A 295 -1.79 5.43 5.12
CA PHE A 295 -0.87 6.48 5.52
C PHE A 295 -0.93 6.68 7.04
N TYR A 296 0.23 6.85 7.67
CA TYR A 296 0.33 6.93 9.13
C TYR A 296 0.85 8.28 9.62
N LEU A 297 0.19 8.82 10.63
CA LEU A 297 0.74 9.85 11.52
C LEU A 297 1.01 9.23 12.88
N GLN A 298 2.06 9.69 13.57
CA GLN A 298 2.38 9.23 14.91
C GLN A 298 2.43 10.40 15.89
N GLY A 299 1.87 10.17 17.07
CA GLY A 299 1.96 11.05 18.22
C GLY A 299 2.73 10.38 19.35
N ASP A 300 3.62 11.13 19.98
CA ASP A 300 4.17 10.82 21.29
C ASP A 300 3.55 11.74 22.34
N TYR A 301 3.20 11.14 23.47
CA TYR A 301 2.60 11.84 24.59
C TYR A 301 2.97 11.16 25.89
N PHE A 302 3.08 11.96 26.94
CA PHE A 302 3.54 11.53 28.25
C PHE A 302 2.96 12.43 29.33
N ASP A 303 2.67 11.87 30.50
CA ASP A 303 2.24 12.64 31.67
C ASP A 303 3.21 12.45 32.82
N TRP A 304 3.61 13.58 33.43
CA TRP A 304 4.72 13.64 34.36
C TRP A 304 4.27 13.39 35.80
N ASP A 305 3.11 13.88 36.21
CA ASP A 305 2.57 13.74 37.57
C ASP A 305 1.42 12.73 37.67
N GLY A 306 1.07 12.07 36.57
CA GLY A 306 0.00 11.09 36.55
C GLY A 306 0.08 10.04 35.42
N THR A 307 -1.06 9.79 34.81
CA THR A 307 -1.34 8.79 33.78
C THR A 307 -2.27 9.39 32.73
N ILE A 308 -2.16 8.93 31.49
CA ILE A 308 -3.01 9.39 30.39
C ILE A 308 -4.38 8.71 30.48
N SER A 309 -5.45 9.51 30.57
CA SER A 309 -6.84 9.01 30.55
C SER A 309 -7.34 8.79 29.12
N SER A 310 -6.97 9.66 28.17
CA SER A 310 -7.33 9.51 26.76
C SER A 310 -6.38 10.25 25.84
N ALA A 311 -6.14 9.72 24.66
CA ALA A 311 -5.51 10.40 23.55
C ALA A 311 -6.41 10.22 22.32
N THR A 312 -6.73 11.29 21.59
CA THR A 312 -7.66 11.21 20.46
C THR A 312 -7.25 12.13 19.32
N TRP A 313 -7.17 11.56 18.13
CA TRP A 313 -6.96 12.24 16.87
C TRP A 313 -8.28 12.76 16.30
N SER A 314 -8.21 13.92 15.66
CA SER A 314 -9.30 14.50 14.91
C SER A 314 -8.78 15.18 13.65
N GLN A 315 -9.55 15.12 12.57
CA GLN A 315 -9.31 15.97 11.41
C GLN A 315 -10.03 17.31 11.63
N THR A 316 -9.29 18.40 11.67
CA THR A 316 -9.84 19.74 11.96
C THR A 316 -10.03 20.60 10.71
N SER A 317 -9.42 20.23 9.58
CA SER A 317 -9.53 20.92 8.30
C SER A 317 -9.24 19.99 7.11
N GLY A 318 -9.64 20.40 5.90
CA GLY A 318 -9.38 19.69 4.64
C GLY A 318 -10.49 18.74 4.17
N PRO A 319 -10.32 18.09 3.01
CA PRO A 319 -11.22 17.05 2.50
C PRO A 319 -11.39 15.89 3.49
N THR A 320 -12.59 15.34 3.68
CA THR A 320 -12.79 14.24 4.63
C THR A 320 -12.07 12.97 4.17
N VAL A 321 -11.28 12.38 5.06
CA VAL A 321 -10.61 11.09 4.85
C VAL A 321 -11.11 10.05 5.86
N SER A 322 -11.07 8.77 5.47
CA SER A 322 -11.40 7.68 6.39
C SER A 322 -10.20 7.43 7.31
N MET A 323 -10.44 7.37 8.62
CA MET A 323 -9.40 7.23 9.64
C MET A 323 -9.70 6.07 10.59
N SER A 324 -8.66 5.39 11.07
CA SER A 324 -8.72 4.40 12.14
C SER A 324 -7.50 4.53 13.08
N GLY A 325 -7.53 3.85 14.24
CA GLY A 325 -6.51 4.05 15.28
C GLY A 325 -6.56 5.44 15.92
N ILE A 326 -7.73 6.10 15.89
CA ILE A 326 -7.93 7.48 16.34
C ILE A 326 -7.61 7.68 17.83
N ASP A 327 -7.63 6.62 18.62
CA ASP A 327 -7.37 6.57 20.06
C ASP A 327 -5.99 5.98 20.40
N SER A 328 -5.12 5.86 19.40
CA SER A 328 -3.79 5.28 19.54
C SER A 328 -2.67 6.27 19.22
N LYS A 329 -1.41 5.86 19.47
CA LYS A 329 -0.24 6.64 19.05
C LYS A 329 -0.14 6.76 17.52
N PHE A 330 -0.75 5.87 16.75
CA PHE A 330 -0.68 5.85 15.28
C PHE A 330 -2.07 6.08 14.67
N LEU A 331 -2.26 7.26 14.07
CA LEU A 331 -3.43 7.53 13.25
C LEU A 331 -3.23 6.90 11.87
N LYS A 332 -4.09 5.97 11.49
CA LYS A 332 -4.15 5.39 10.15
C LYS A 332 -5.16 6.16 9.31
N ILE A 333 -4.74 6.60 8.13
CA ILE A 333 -5.56 7.31 7.14
C ILE A 333 -5.68 6.41 5.90
N GLN A 334 -6.91 6.09 5.51
CA GLN A 334 -7.20 5.25 4.34
C GLN A 334 -7.31 6.13 3.09
N SER A 335 -6.25 6.12 2.30
CA SER A 335 -5.99 6.98 1.13
C SER A 335 -5.94 8.46 1.49
N LEU A 336 -4.99 9.17 0.90
CA LEU A 336 -4.76 10.58 1.17
C LEU A 336 -4.76 11.32 -0.17
N PRO A 337 -5.91 11.84 -0.64
CA PRO A 337 -5.98 12.58 -1.91
C PRO A 337 -5.36 13.97 -1.80
N ALA A 338 -5.08 14.61 -2.93
CA ALA A 338 -4.49 15.94 -2.93
C ALA A 338 -5.39 16.97 -2.21
N GLY A 339 -4.76 17.88 -1.46
CA GLY A 339 -5.44 18.84 -0.60
C GLY A 339 -4.57 19.30 0.58
N ASN A 340 -5.08 20.26 1.34
CA ASN A 340 -4.47 20.69 2.60
C ASN A 340 -5.29 20.15 3.77
N TYR A 341 -4.63 19.54 4.75
CA TYR A 341 -5.25 18.87 5.89
C TYR A 341 -4.65 19.33 7.20
N ASP A 342 -5.49 19.41 8.22
CA ASP A 342 -5.05 19.59 9.60
C ASP A 342 -5.50 18.39 10.43
N PHE A 343 -4.55 17.74 11.09
CA PHE A 343 -4.83 16.68 12.06
C PHE A 343 -4.40 17.13 13.45
N THR A 344 -5.29 16.98 14.43
CA THR A 344 -5.07 17.40 15.81
C THR A 344 -5.12 16.21 16.74
N LEU A 345 -4.06 16.01 17.52
CA LEU A 345 -4.03 15.06 18.63
C LEU A 345 -4.31 15.81 19.93
N THR A 346 -5.35 15.39 20.65
CA THR A 346 -5.72 15.89 21.97
C THR A 346 -5.49 14.81 23.01
N VAL A 347 -4.80 15.16 24.10
CA VAL A 347 -4.44 14.24 25.18
C VAL A 347 -4.94 14.80 26.51
N ILE A 348 -5.56 13.93 27.30
CA ILE A 348 -6.15 14.23 28.61
C ILE A 348 -5.54 13.28 29.63
N ASP A 349 -5.06 13.81 30.75
CA ASP A 349 -4.54 13.02 31.88
C ASP A 349 -5.67 12.59 32.86
N ASN A 350 -5.30 11.88 33.93
CA ASN A 350 -6.24 11.41 34.95
C ASN A 350 -6.85 12.53 35.82
N ASP A 351 -6.27 13.72 35.81
CA ASP A 351 -6.73 14.87 36.58
C ASP A 351 -7.42 15.93 35.69
N ASN A 352 -7.71 15.55 34.43
CA ASN A 352 -8.41 16.31 33.40
C ASN A 352 -7.66 17.54 32.87
N ALA A 353 -6.33 17.64 33.02
CA ALA A 353 -5.62 18.62 32.21
C ALA A 353 -5.49 18.14 30.76
N ILE A 354 -5.49 19.11 29.84
CA ILE A 354 -5.64 18.87 28.41
C ILE A 354 -4.48 19.55 27.69
N SER A 355 -3.85 18.81 26.80
CA SER A 355 -2.91 19.33 25.81
C SER A 355 -3.31 18.88 24.42
N SER A 356 -3.11 19.75 23.43
CA SER A 356 -3.39 19.43 22.03
C SER A 356 -2.32 19.97 21.11
N ARG A 357 -2.06 19.25 20.00
CA ARG A 357 -1.17 19.71 18.95
C ARG A 357 -1.76 19.41 17.57
N THR A 358 -1.56 20.32 16.63
CA THR A 358 -2.02 20.21 15.24
C THR A 358 -0.83 20.11 14.28
N ILE A 359 -0.92 19.21 13.30
CA ILE A 359 0.04 19.08 12.19
C ILE A 359 -0.64 19.51 10.91
N HIS A 360 0.02 20.40 10.16
CA HIS A 360 -0.44 20.83 8.85
C HIS A 360 0.19 19.96 7.76
N MET A 361 -0.64 19.43 6.86
CA MET A 361 -0.26 18.50 5.81
C MET A 361 -0.65 19.07 4.44
N GLU A 362 0.33 19.32 3.59
CA GLU A 362 0.13 19.67 2.17
C GLU A 362 0.27 18.41 1.32
N VAL A 363 -0.79 18.00 0.64
CA VAL A 363 -0.81 16.79 -0.20
C VAL A 363 -0.90 17.22 -1.66
N LEU A 364 0.18 16.99 -2.39
CA LEU A 364 0.30 17.32 -3.80
C LEU A 364 -0.27 16.19 -4.65
N ASP A 365 -0.94 16.51 -5.76
CA ASP A 365 -1.16 15.53 -6.84
C ASP A 365 0.21 14.95 -7.27
N SER A 366 0.26 13.68 -7.65
CA SER A 366 1.51 12.97 -8.06
C SER A 366 2.45 13.90 -8.85
N ALA A 367 3.65 14.23 -8.31
CA ALA A 367 4.43 15.36 -8.81
C ALA A 367 4.90 15.21 -10.26
N ALA A 368 4.94 16.37 -10.91
CA ALA A 368 5.76 16.60 -12.08
C ALA A 368 7.23 16.23 -11.79
N PRO A 369 7.95 15.62 -12.76
CA PRO A 369 9.28 15.00 -12.58
C PRO A 369 10.46 15.92 -12.18
N ASN A 370 10.20 17.17 -11.76
CA ASN A 370 11.21 18.22 -11.54
C ASN A 370 11.47 18.58 -10.07
N ASP A 371 10.79 17.96 -9.10
CA ASP A 371 11.04 18.16 -7.67
C ASP A 371 11.94 17.07 -7.07
N SER A 372 12.49 17.31 -5.88
CA SER A 372 13.28 16.31 -5.15
C SER A 372 12.33 15.41 -4.37
N GLU A 373 12.50 14.09 -4.52
CA GLU A 373 11.55 13.07 -4.04
C GLU A 373 12.32 11.82 -3.59
N ILE A 374 11.78 11.12 -2.58
CA ILE A 374 12.18 9.76 -2.20
C ILE A 374 11.26 8.76 -2.90
N THR A 375 11.84 7.92 -3.76
CA THR A 375 11.11 6.93 -4.57
C THR A 375 11.02 5.56 -3.91
N GLY A 376 11.64 5.39 -2.74
CA GLY A 376 11.61 4.15 -1.96
C GLY A 376 12.66 4.12 -0.87
N MET A 377 12.60 3.11 -0.02
CA MET A 377 13.63 2.83 0.99
C MET A 377 14.03 1.36 0.93
N LYS A 378 15.26 1.07 1.37
CA LYS A 378 15.80 -0.28 1.48
C LYS A 378 16.34 -0.52 2.87
N ILE A 379 16.32 -1.76 3.31
CA ILE A 379 16.84 -2.17 4.61
C ILE A 379 18.07 -3.06 4.46
N TYR A 380 19.07 -2.78 5.29
CA TYR A 380 20.38 -3.40 5.28
C TYR A 380 20.71 -4.00 6.64
N ASP A 381 21.42 -5.13 6.62
CA ASP A 381 22.26 -5.56 7.74
C ASP A 381 23.42 -4.57 7.86
N ALA A 382 23.45 -3.80 8.95
CA ALA A 382 24.44 -2.75 9.15
C ALA A 382 25.85 -3.32 9.41
N VAL A 383 25.95 -4.50 10.02
CA VAL A 383 27.24 -5.13 10.37
C VAL A 383 27.94 -5.63 9.11
N ASN A 384 27.19 -6.34 8.26
CA ASN A 384 27.73 -7.00 7.09
C ASN A 384 27.58 -6.18 5.79
N ASP A 385 26.99 -4.98 5.87
CA ASP A 385 26.68 -4.12 4.71
C ASP A 385 25.93 -4.88 3.61
N THR A 386 24.96 -5.71 4.01
CA THR A 386 24.22 -6.60 3.11
C THR A 386 22.78 -6.12 2.97
N LEU A 387 22.31 -5.97 1.73
CA LEU A 387 20.92 -5.62 1.44
C LEU A 387 20.00 -6.78 1.87
N LEU A 388 19.06 -6.50 2.77
CA LEU A 388 18.04 -7.45 3.21
C LEU A 388 16.78 -7.38 2.33
N GLY A 389 16.46 -6.20 1.79
CA GLY A 389 15.34 -6.01 0.86
C GLY A 389 14.89 -4.55 0.73
N SER A 390 13.80 -4.34 0.00
CA SER A 390 13.04 -3.08 0.03
C SER A 390 12.27 -2.96 1.34
N LEU A 391 12.08 -1.73 1.82
CA LEU A 391 11.21 -1.43 2.96
C LEU A 391 9.79 -1.23 2.44
N GLU A 392 8.83 -2.00 2.96
CA GLU A 392 7.42 -1.92 2.59
C GLU A 392 6.58 -1.29 3.72
N GLU A 393 5.37 -0.82 3.38
CA GLU A 393 4.44 -0.26 4.39
C GLU A 393 3.94 -1.34 5.34
N SER A 394 3.91 -1.04 6.64
CA SER A 394 3.52 -1.96 7.71
C SER A 394 4.41 -3.21 7.80
N GLN A 395 5.67 -3.13 7.35
CA GLN A 395 6.58 -4.27 7.34
C GLN A 395 6.90 -4.77 8.75
N ILE A 396 6.77 -6.08 8.95
CA ILE A 396 7.19 -6.77 10.17
C ILE A 396 8.63 -7.23 10.00
N ILE A 397 9.49 -6.86 10.95
CA ILE A 397 10.91 -7.21 10.98
C ILE A 397 11.15 -8.00 12.25
N ASN A 398 11.53 -9.28 12.10
CA ASN A 398 11.99 -10.07 13.23
C ASN A 398 13.51 -10.22 13.16
N LEU A 399 14.20 -9.60 14.11
CA LEU A 399 15.66 -9.56 14.21
C LEU A 399 16.27 -10.96 14.35
N ASN A 400 15.63 -11.85 15.12
CA ASN A 400 16.10 -13.24 15.28
C ASN A 400 16.00 -14.03 13.97
N LEU A 401 14.92 -13.84 13.20
CA LEU A 401 14.74 -14.55 11.94
C LEU A 401 15.75 -14.13 10.88
N LEU A 402 16.07 -12.84 10.87
CA LEU A 402 17.08 -12.28 9.99
C LEU A 402 18.50 -12.60 10.47
N GLY A 403 18.67 -12.97 11.75
CA GLY A 403 19.99 -13.18 12.36
C GLY A 403 20.80 -11.89 12.47
N VAL A 404 20.13 -10.74 12.57
CA VAL A 404 20.74 -9.41 12.63
C VAL A 404 20.21 -8.65 13.84
N ASN A 405 21.06 -7.92 14.54
CA ASN A 405 20.65 -7.04 15.64
C ASN A 405 20.76 -5.56 15.27
N GLU A 406 21.35 -5.27 14.10
CA GLU A 406 21.77 -3.94 13.70
C GLU A 406 21.32 -3.70 12.27
N LEU A 407 20.43 -2.74 12.09
CA LEU A 407 19.84 -2.40 10.80
C LEU A 407 20.39 -1.07 10.29
N ASN A 408 20.27 -0.83 9.00
CA ASN A 408 20.39 0.51 8.42
C ASN A 408 19.36 0.65 7.31
N ILE A 409 18.93 1.88 7.04
CA ILE A 409 17.92 2.17 6.01
C ILE A 409 18.55 3.08 4.97
N GLU A 410 18.52 2.70 3.69
CA GLU A 410 18.89 3.55 2.57
C GLU A 410 17.63 4.19 1.98
N ALA A 411 17.60 5.52 1.87
CA ALA A 411 16.58 6.22 1.10
C ALA A 411 17.02 6.39 -0.35
N ILE A 412 16.14 6.05 -1.28
CA ILE A 412 16.39 6.18 -2.71
C ILE A 412 15.79 7.50 -3.18
N GLY A 413 16.64 8.47 -3.45
CA GLY A 413 16.24 9.77 -4.00
C GLY A 413 16.28 9.81 -5.52
N ASN A 414 15.44 10.63 -6.14
CA ASN A 414 15.52 10.90 -7.58
C ASN A 414 16.75 11.77 -7.95
N ALA A 415 16.92 12.08 -9.24
CA ALA A 415 18.08 12.84 -9.76
C ALA A 415 18.26 14.25 -9.18
N ASN A 416 17.19 14.84 -8.61
CA ASN A 416 17.22 16.17 -7.99
C ASN A 416 17.60 16.13 -6.50
N THR A 417 17.68 14.94 -5.91
CA THR A 417 17.97 14.76 -4.49
C THR A 417 19.47 14.90 -4.24
N GLN A 418 19.87 15.90 -3.45
CA GLN A 418 21.26 16.19 -3.12
C GLN A 418 21.60 15.87 -1.66
N SER A 419 20.60 15.90 -0.78
CA SER A 419 20.69 15.46 0.62
C SER A 419 19.34 14.94 1.10
N VAL A 420 19.36 14.10 2.14
CA VAL A 420 18.16 13.51 2.77
C VAL A 420 18.21 13.73 4.28
N LYS A 421 17.05 14.02 4.86
CA LYS A 421 16.80 14.11 6.30
C LYS A 421 15.89 12.96 6.72
N PHE A 422 16.36 12.10 7.60
CA PHE A 422 15.55 11.05 8.20
C PHE A 422 14.83 11.52 9.48
N SER A 423 13.71 10.88 9.81
CA SER A 423 13.09 10.89 11.12
C SER A 423 12.55 9.50 11.44
N VAL A 424 12.68 9.06 12.69
CA VAL A 424 12.14 7.79 13.18
C VAL A 424 11.20 8.14 14.32
N ASN A 425 9.92 7.81 14.16
CA ASN A 425 8.81 8.19 15.01
C ASN A 425 8.49 9.70 14.97
N SER A 426 7.84 10.20 16.03
CA SER A 426 7.74 11.64 16.34
C SER A 426 9.10 12.23 16.77
N ASP A 427 10.07 11.37 17.06
CA ASP A 427 11.42 11.77 17.44
C ASP A 427 12.20 12.21 16.20
N TYR A 428 12.64 13.46 16.25
CA TYR A 428 13.48 14.07 15.24
C TYR A 428 14.91 13.57 15.39
N HIS A 429 15.16 12.28 15.15
CA HIS A 429 16.50 11.75 14.95
C HIS A 429 17.01 12.16 13.55
N VAL A 430 17.33 13.44 13.45
CA VAL A 430 17.71 14.10 12.22
C VAL A 430 19.17 13.79 11.91
N ARG A 431 19.39 12.82 11.04
CA ARG A 431 20.70 12.57 10.40
C ARG A 431 20.64 13.05 8.95
N TYR A 432 21.70 13.75 8.53
CA TYR A 432 21.87 14.30 7.20
C TYR A 432 22.88 13.46 6.43
N THR A 433 22.55 13.03 5.21
CA THR A 433 23.51 12.34 4.34
C THR A 433 23.73 13.08 3.04
N PHE A 434 25.01 13.27 2.68
CA PHE A 434 25.42 13.94 1.44
C PHE A 434 26.88 13.67 1.04
N PRO A 435 27.19 13.58 -0.26
CA PRO A 435 26.30 13.12 -1.33
C PRO A 435 26.06 11.59 -1.21
N GLY A 436 25.01 11.09 -1.86
CA GLY A 436 24.54 9.71 -1.73
C GLY A 436 25.60 8.61 -1.95
N PRO A 437 25.35 7.38 -1.48
CA PRO A 437 24.06 6.82 -1.00
C PRO A 437 23.56 7.42 0.32
N PHE A 438 22.23 7.53 0.47
CA PHE A 438 21.58 8.24 1.58
C PHE A 438 21.13 7.25 2.66
N PHE A 439 21.99 6.98 3.63
CA PHE A 439 21.66 6.09 4.74
C PHE A 439 21.09 6.85 5.95
N LEU A 440 20.25 6.16 6.74
CA LEU A 440 19.82 6.63 8.06
C LEU A 440 21.05 6.87 8.96
N LEU A 441 22.08 6.03 8.82
CA LEU A 441 23.37 6.13 9.51
C LEU A 441 24.56 6.07 8.53
N ASP A 442 25.53 6.98 8.68
CA ASP A 442 26.68 7.12 7.77
C ASP A 442 27.69 5.97 7.90
N GLN A 443 27.94 5.28 6.79
CA GLN A 443 28.92 4.18 6.72
C GLN A 443 30.39 4.65 6.77
N LYS A 444 30.68 5.95 6.58
CA LYS A 444 32.05 6.50 6.54
C LYS A 444 32.59 6.92 7.91
N SER A 445 31.74 6.98 8.94
CA SER A 445 32.17 7.26 10.32
C SER A 445 32.70 5.99 10.98
N ALA A 446 33.84 6.09 11.68
CA ALA A 446 34.40 5.00 12.49
C ALA A 446 33.58 4.72 13.77
N ILE A 447 32.54 5.51 14.04
CA ILE A 447 31.71 5.45 15.23
C ILE A 447 30.24 5.63 14.80
N GLY A 448 29.37 4.66 15.11
CA GLY A 448 27.91 4.77 14.94
C GLY A 448 27.35 4.48 13.55
N ARG A 449 27.58 3.27 13.02
CA ARG A 449 27.08 2.84 11.68
C ARG A 449 25.70 2.17 11.72
N GLU A 450 25.16 1.91 12.91
CA GLU A 450 24.21 0.83 13.17
C GLU A 450 22.96 1.32 13.89
N TRP A 451 21.76 1.14 13.31
CA TRP A 451 20.51 1.41 14.00
C TRP A 451 20.17 0.15 14.78
N LEU A 452 20.07 0.29 16.11
CA LEU A 452 19.71 -0.77 17.04
C LEU A 452 18.24 -0.57 17.44
N PRO A 453 17.26 -0.91 16.58
CA PRO A 453 15.86 -0.81 16.98
C PRO A 453 15.58 -1.80 18.12
N GLY A 454 15.04 -1.31 19.23
CA GLY A 454 14.37 -2.18 20.19
C GLY A 454 13.08 -2.74 19.59
N THR A 455 12.41 -3.66 20.31
CA THR A 455 11.09 -4.11 19.90
C THR A 455 10.06 -2.99 19.96
N GLY A 456 9.13 -2.96 19.01
CA GLY A 456 8.06 -1.98 18.94
C GLY A 456 7.73 -1.50 17.54
N GLU A 457 6.76 -0.60 17.45
CA GLU A 457 6.34 0.03 16.21
C GLU A 457 7.14 1.31 15.93
N TYR A 458 7.53 1.49 14.67
CA TYR A 458 8.28 2.64 14.20
C TYR A 458 7.65 3.28 12.97
N LEU A 459 7.74 4.60 12.84
CA LEU A 459 7.45 5.34 11.61
C LEU A 459 8.74 5.96 11.08
N VAL A 460 9.31 5.40 10.02
CA VAL A 460 10.53 5.93 9.41
C VAL A 460 10.16 6.81 8.23
N CYS A 461 10.56 8.08 8.27
CA CYS A 461 10.36 9.02 7.17
C CYS A 461 11.70 9.55 6.64
N ALA A 462 11.74 9.81 5.34
CA ALA A 462 12.87 10.45 4.66
C ALA A 462 12.37 11.65 3.85
N THR A 463 12.99 12.81 4.07
CA THR A 463 12.66 14.08 3.41
C THR A 463 13.86 14.56 2.58
N PRO A 464 13.72 14.71 1.25
CA PRO A 464 14.82 15.07 0.36
C PRO A 464 14.97 16.59 0.22
N TYR A 465 16.18 17.04 -0.13
CA TYR A 465 16.51 18.44 -0.38
C TYR A 465 17.39 18.61 -1.62
N LYS A 466 17.24 19.75 -2.30
CA LYS A 466 18.01 20.12 -3.50
C LYS A 466 19.41 20.70 -3.19
N ILE A 467 19.76 20.93 -1.93
CA ILE A 467 21.03 21.56 -1.53
C ILE A 467 21.97 20.53 -0.88
N ARG A 468 23.25 20.58 -1.26
CA ARG A 468 24.27 19.57 -0.92
C ARG A 468 24.82 19.65 0.50
N ARG A 469 24.96 20.84 1.11
CA ARG A 469 25.75 20.99 2.36
C ARG A 469 24.93 21.19 3.62
N GLU A 470 23.72 21.70 3.52
CA GLU A 470 22.75 21.78 4.60
C GLU A 470 21.35 21.84 3.97
N PRO A 471 20.30 21.28 4.59
CA PRO A 471 18.92 21.38 4.10
C PRO A 471 18.37 22.79 4.41
N VAL A 472 19.02 23.81 3.86
CA VAL A 472 18.57 25.19 3.92
C VAL A 472 17.78 25.42 2.64
N GLY A 473 16.46 25.39 2.73
CA GLY A 473 15.58 25.54 1.57
C GLY A 473 14.28 24.77 1.75
N PRO A 474 13.34 24.94 0.80
CA PRO A 474 12.07 24.21 0.86
C PRO A 474 12.33 22.70 0.81
N PRO A 475 11.71 21.91 1.71
CA PRO A 475 11.79 20.45 1.65
C PRO A 475 11.16 19.94 0.35
N GLY A 476 11.67 18.83 -0.16
CA GLY A 476 10.98 18.04 -1.18
C GLY A 476 9.90 17.15 -0.57
N VAL A 477 9.45 16.18 -1.34
CA VAL A 477 8.32 15.32 -0.97
C VAL A 477 8.78 14.20 -0.04
N THR A 478 8.21 14.16 1.16
CA THR A 478 8.53 13.17 2.21
C THR A 478 7.88 11.83 1.92
N GLN A 479 8.64 10.74 2.08
CA GLN A 479 8.13 9.36 2.10
C GLN A 479 8.25 8.79 3.51
N CYS A 480 7.21 8.10 3.99
CA CYS A 480 7.20 7.44 5.30
C CYS A 480 6.76 5.98 5.16
N TYR A 481 7.32 5.10 5.99
CA TYR A 481 6.91 3.71 6.15
C TYR A 481 6.73 3.38 7.63
N LYS A 482 5.58 2.81 8.00
CA LYS A 482 5.41 2.16 9.29
C LYS A 482 6.08 0.77 9.25
N LEU A 483 6.79 0.40 10.30
CA LEU A 483 7.37 -0.93 10.47
C LEU A 483 7.24 -1.38 11.93
N SER A 484 7.22 -2.68 12.17
CA SER A 484 7.18 -3.26 13.51
C SER A 484 8.36 -4.20 13.70
N VAL A 485 9.17 -3.93 14.73
CA VAL A 485 10.37 -4.72 15.04
C VAL A 485 10.09 -5.66 16.21
N TYR A 486 10.47 -6.92 16.04
CA TYR A 486 10.40 -7.97 17.04
C TYR A 486 11.75 -8.68 17.17
N ASP A 487 12.01 -9.27 18.33
CA ASP A 487 13.21 -10.02 18.64
C ASP A 487 12.89 -11.39 19.27
N GLN A 488 11.66 -11.86 19.07
CA GLN A 488 11.20 -13.14 19.63
C GLN A 488 11.62 -14.29 18.71
N PRO A 489 12.07 -15.44 19.25
CA PRO A 489 12.34 -16.62 18.43
C PRO A 489 11.04 -17.16 17.83
N ILE A 490 11.12 -17.82 16.66
CA ILE A 490 9.99 -18.61 16.18
C ILE A 490 9.80 -19.82 17.09
N LEU A 491 8.58 -20.01 17.56
CA LEU A 491 8.15 -21.25 18.21
C LEU A 491 7.43 -22.13 17.20
N ASN A 492 7.78 -23.42 17.16
CA ASN A 492 7.19 -24.38 16.25
C ASN A 492 6.52 -25.48 17.07
N TYR A 493 5.25 -25.73 16.78
CA TYR A 493 4.49 -26.83 17.37
C TYR A 493 3.93 -27.72 16.27
N TYR A 494 3.92 -29.02 16.51
CA TYR A 494 3.48 -30.04 15.57
C TYR A 494 2.23 -30.74 16.09
N SER A 495 1.28 -30.98 15.20
CA SER A 495 0.03 -31.67 15.51
C SER A 495 0.28 -33.15 15.83
N LYS A 496 -0.38 -33.65 16.87
CA LYS A 496 -0.47 -35.10 17.14
C LYS A 496 -1.46 -35.75 16.15
N PRO A 497 -1.18 -36.96 15.62
CA PRO A 497 -2.05 -37.60 14.63
C PRO A 497 -3.49 -37.82 15.12
N GLY A 498 -4.48 -37.45 14.31
CA GLY A 498 -5.91 -37.72 14.55
C GLY A 498 -6.51 -36.98 15.74
N THR A 499 -5.90 -35.87 16.17
CA THR A 499 -6.35 -35.08 17.32
C THR A 499 -7.13 -33.84 16.90
N ASP A 500 -7.96 -33.33 17.81
CA ASP A 500 -8.67 -32.05 17.66
C ASP A 500 -7.71 -30.90 17.97
N LEU A 501 -7.39 -30.10 16.96
CA LEU A 501 -6.39 -29.05 17.02
C LEU A 501 -6.84 -27.82 17.82
N SER A 502 -8.13 -27.73 18.18
CA SER A 502 -8.64 -26.69 19.08
C SER A 502 -8.10 -26.82 20.52
N LEU A 503 -7.48 -27.95 20.86
CA LEU A 503 -6.93 -28.24 22.19
C LEU A 503 -5.41 -28.05 22.21
N LEU A 504 -4.87 -27.26 23.16
CA LEU A 504 -3.41 -27.09 23.34
C LEU A 504 -2.68 -28.44 23.51
N SER A 505 -3.32 -29.43 24.15
CA SER A 505 -2.76 -30.77 24.35
C SER A 505 -2.52 -31.57 23.07
N SER A 506 -3.13 -31.16 21.95
CA SER A 506 -2.99 -31.78 20.63
C SER A 506 -1.70 -31.39 19.92
N TRP A 507 -0.93 -30.46 20.52
CA TRP A 507 0.28 -29.90 19.97
C TRP A 507 1.50 -30.29 20.81
N GLU A 508 2.66 -30.40 20.17
CA GLU A 508 3.95 -30.64 20.83
C GLU A 508 5.11 -29.98 20.06
N ASP A 509 6.08 -29.40 20.76
CA ASP A 509 7.26 -28.76 20.15
C ASP A 509 8.22 -29.77 19.48
N THR A 510 8.24 -30.99 20.02
CA THR A 510 8.99 -32.15 19.58
C THR A 510 8.19 -33.41 19.91
N PRO A 511 8.46 -34.56 19.29
CA PRO A 511 7.75 -35.80 19.61
C PRO A 511 7.82 -36.15 21.12
N GLY A 512 6.68 -36.08 21.82
CA GLY A 512 6.59 -36.29 23.27
C GLY A 512 7.04 -35.11 24.14
N GLY A 513 7.22 -33.93 23.55
CA GLY A 513 7.66 -32.70 24.20
C GLY A 513 6.51 -31.90 24.82
N SER A 514 6.70 -30.58 24.90
CA SER A 514 5.78 -29.67 25.59
C SER A 514 4.72 -29.12 24.64
N SER A 515 3.49 -28.96 25.14
CA SER A 515 2.42 -28.25 24.45
C SER A 515 2.66 -26.73 24.47
N PRO A 516 2.07 -25.97 23.53
CA PRO A 516 2.00 -24.52 23.61
C PRO A 516 1.24 -24.06 24.86
N ASP A 517 1.63 -22.91 25.40
CA ASP A 517 0.94 -22.27 26.53
C ASP A 517 -0.37 -21.56 26.09
N SER A 518 -0.43 -21.12 24.82
CA SER A 518 -1.59 -20.47 24.22
C SER A 518 -1.53 -20.52 22.68
N PHE A 519 -2.64 -20.17 22.02
CA PHE A 519 -2.70 -19.95 20.57
C PHE A 519 -2.48 -18.48 20.17
N SER A 520 -2.22 -17.59 21.14
CA SER A 520 -2.19 -16.13 20.94
C SER A 520 -0.78 -15.52 20.94
N GLY A 521 0.26 -16.34 20.79
CA GLY A 521 1.66 -15.87 20.80
C GLY A 521 2.09 -15.32 19.45
N ASP A 522 3.01 -14.37 19.41
CA ASP A 522 3.63 -13.88 18.17
C ASP A 522 4.69 -14.87 17.65
N PHE A 523 4.84 -14.96 16.33
CA PHE A 523 5.81 -15.80 15.62
C PHE A 523 5.70 -17.30 15.96
N VAL A 524 4.48 -17.81 16.11
CA VAL A 524 4.22 -19.22 16.41
C VAL A 524 3.70 -19.94 15.16
N ASN A 525 4.44 -20.96 14.73
CA ASN A 525 4.01 -21.84 13.65
C ASN A 525 3.40 -23.12 14.22
N PHE A 526 2.20 -23.44 13.73
CA PHE A 526 1.48 -24.66 14.06
C PHE A 526 1.46 -25.59 12.85
N TYR A 527 2.26 -26.65 12.85
CA TYR A 527 2.41 -27.58 11.73
C TYR A 527 1.46 -28.77 11.80
N VAL A 528 0.71 -28.99 10.72
CA VAL A 528 -0.19 -30.14 10.52
C VAL A 528 0.46 -31.11 9.54
N ASN A 529 1.07 -32.17 10.08
CA ASN A 529 1.83 -33.17 9.31
C ASN A 529 1.06 -34.45 9.03
N ASN A 530 -0.11 -34.61 9.66
CA ASN A 530 -0.95 -35.79 9.60
C ASN A 530 -2.41 -35.37 9.47
N SER A 531 -3.31 -36.34 9.32
CA SER A 531 -4.74 -36.08 9.38
C SER A 531 -5.14 -35.57 10.77
N ALA A 532 -5.82 -34.43 10.83
CA ALA A 532 -6.28 -33.76 12.03
C ALA A 532 -7.61 -33.02 11.75
N HIS A 533 -8.25 -32.55 12.81
CA HIS A 533 -9.56 -31.90 12.75
C HIS A 533 -9.64 -30.73 13.72
N ILE A 534 -10.53 -29.78 13.46
CA ILE A 534 -10.89 -28.66 14.34
C ILE A 534 -12.39 -28.79 14.63
N ASP A 535 -12.72 -29.31 15.80
CA ASP A 535 -14.11 -29.54 16.22
C ASP A 535 -14.67 -28.45 17.14
N GLY A 536 -13.79 -27.60 17.67
CA GLY A 536 -14.15 -26.42 18.47
C GLY A 536 -13.51 -25.15 17.90
N ALA A 537 -14.04 -24.00 18.31
CA ALA A 537 -13.50 -22.70 17.93
C ALA A 537 -11.98 -22.61 18.19
N LEU A 538 -11.20 -22.33 17.14
CA LEU A 538 -9.75 -22.15 17.21
C LEU A 538 -9.38 -20.75 16.72
N ASP A 539 -8.69 -20.01 17.59
CA ASP A 539 -8.26 -18.65 17.32
C ASP A 539 -6.73 -18.56 17.46
N ILE A 540 -6.03 -18.61 16.32
CA ILE A 540 -4.58 -18.40 16.24
C ILE A 540 -4.35 -16.91 16.00
N ASN A 541 -4.17 -16.20 17.11
CA ASN A 541 -3.87 -14.78 17.13
C ASN A 541 -2.38 -14.57 17.38
N GLY A 542 -1.86 -13.45 16.90
CA GLY A 542 -0.45 -13.11 17.08
C GLY A 542 0.21 -12.76 15.76
N VAL A 543 1.19 -11.88 15.84
CA VAL A 543 1.90 -11.35 14.69
C VAL A 543 2.70 -12.47 14.04
N GLU A 544 2.52 -12.69 12.73
CA GLU A 544 3.20 -13.75 11.97
C GLU A 544 2.98 -15.17 12.53
N SER A 545 1.86 -15.41 13.20
CA SER A 545 1.45 -16.73 13.67
C SER A 545 0.49 -17.39 12.68
N ARG A 546 0.76 -18.67 12.38
CA ARG A 546 0.09 -19.37 11.26
C ARG A 546 -0.08 -20.86 11.51
N LEU A 547 -1.11 -21.41 10.87
CA LEU A 547 -1.37 -22.83 10.74
C LEU A 547 -0.81 -23.31 9.39
N ILE A 548 0.22 -24.16 9.43
CA ILE A 548 0.91 -24.66 8.25
C ILE A 548 0.52 -26.11 8.02
N ILE A 549 -0.13 -26.41 6.89
CA ILE A 549 -0.47 -27.78 6.51
C ILE A 549 0.62 -28.28 5.58
N GLU A 550 1.42 -29.20 6.08
CA GLU A 550 2.55 -29.77 5.35
C GLU A 550 2.09 -30.67 4.19
N SER A 551 3.04 -31.03 3.32
CA SER A 551 2.76 -31.93 2.20
C SER A 551 2.11 -33.23 2.68
N ALA A 552 0.97 -33.59 2.07
CA ALA A 552 0.11 -34.72 2.45
C ALA A 552 -0.56 -34.64 3.83
N GLY A 553 -0.46 -33.51 4.53
CA GLY A 553 -1.30 -33.19 5.68
C GLY A 553 -2.76 -33.04 5.26
N GLN A 554 -3.68 -33.46 6.13
CA GLN A 554 -5.12 -33.29 5.94
C GLN A 554 -5.72 -32.61 7.16
N LEU A 555 -6.48 -31.54 6.93
CA LEU A 555 -7.18 -30.81 7.98
C LEU A 555 -8.67 -30.75 7.69
N ASP A 556 -9.48 -31.19 8.65
CA ASP A 556 -10.94 -31.08 8.61
C ASP A 556 -11.39 -29.96 9.57
N ILE A 557 -12.07 -28.93 9.07
CA ILE A 557 -12.51 -27.75 9.86
C ILE A 557 -14.03 -27.80 10.02
N HIS A 558 -14.49 -28.16 11.22
CA HIS A 558 -15.93 -28.30 11.53
C HIS A 558 -16.53 -27.08 12.24
N ASP A 559 -15.73 -26.32 12.98
CA ASP A 559 -16.15 -25.12 13.71
C ASP A 559 -15.39 -23.87 13.20
N SER A 560 -15.56 -22.73 13.86
CA SER A 560 -14.89 -21.47 13.56
C SER A 560 -13.37 -21.57 13.69
N PHE A 561 -12.68 -21.06 12.67
CA PHE A 561 -11.24 -20.88 12.66
C PHE A 561 -10.92 -19.42 12.34
N ASN A 562 -10.23 -18.74 13.25
CA ASN A 562 -9.69 -17.41 13.04
C ASN A 562 -8.16 -17.48 13.10
N GLY A 563 -7.49 -17.12 12.02
CA GLY A 563 -6.04 -17.28 11.86
C GLY A 563 -5.66 -17.42 10.39
N SER A 564 -4.36 -17.56 10.11
CA SER A 564 -3.85 -17.70 8.73
C SER A 564 -3.45 -19.15 8.42
N ILE A 565 -3.95 -19.70 7.31
CA ILE A 565 -3.55 -21.02 6.81
C ILE A 565 -2.53 -20.90 5.68
N VAL A 566 -1.45 -21.66 5.78
CA VAL A 566 -0.48 -21.93 4.71
C VAL A 566 -0.61 -23.39 4.28
N ALA A 567 -1.00 -23.64 3.03
CA ALA A 567 -1.20 -24.99 2.50
C ALA A 567 -0.08 -25.41 1.53
N ASN A 568 0.76 -26.35 1.94
CA ASN A 568 1.93 -26.78 1.17
C ASN A 568 1.65 -27.98 0.26
N TYR A 569 2.29 -27.98 -0.92
CA TYR A 569 2.33 -29.09 -1.87
C TYR A 569 0.98 -29.78 -2.12
N ASN A 570 0.80 -31.03 -1.68
CA ASN A 570 -0.40 -31.84 -1.90
C ASN A 570 -1.26 -31.97 -0.62
N SER A 571 -1.26 -30.93 0.22
CA SER A 571 -2.12 -30.85 1.41
C SER A 571 -3.60 -30.83 1.04
N ILE A 572 -4.46 -31.25 1.97
CA ILE A 572 -5.91 -31.29 1.82
C ILE A 572 -6.54 -30.52 2.98
N VAL A 573 -7.42 -29.57 2.66
CA VAL A 573 -8.19 -28.78 3.63
C VAL A 573 -9.68 -28.99 3.34
N ASN A 574 -10.38 -29.64 4.26
CA ASN A 574 -11.83 -29.87 4.18
C ASN A 574 -12.54 -28.88 5.11
N ILE A 575 -13.35 -28.00 4.55
CA ILE A 575 -14.01 -26.91 5.27
C ILE A 575 -15.51 -27.22 5.36
N TYR A 576 -15.95 -27.70 6.53
CA TYR A 576 -17.34 -28.07 6.79
C TYR A 576 -18.16 -26.94 7.40
N THR A 577 -17.49 -25.92 7.95
CA THR A 577 -18.12 -24.72 8.48
C THR A 577 -18.59 -23.78 7.36
N ASP A 578 -19.64 -23.00 7.63
CA ASP A 578 -20.09 -21.91 6.76
C ASP A 578 -19.31 -20.60 7.00
N GLN A 579 -18.53 -20.53 8.09
CA GLN A 579 -17.73 -19.35 8.42
C GLN A 579 -16.51 -19.23 7.49
N PRO A 580 -16.08 -18.00 7.14
CA PRO A 580 -14.92 -17.79 6.29
C PRO A 580 -13.64 -18.31 6.94
N VAL A 581 -12.78 -18.93 6.13
CA VAL A 581 -11.45 -19.42 6.54
C VAL A 581 -10.39 -18.66 5.75
N ASN A 582 -9.48 -17.98 6.46
CA ASN A 582 -8.45 -17.15 5.85
C ASN A 582 -7.24 -18.00 5.38
N ILE A 583 -6.92 -17.88 4.09
CA ILE A 583 -5.80 -18.57 3.46
C ILE A 583 -4.73 -17.54 3.11
N GLU A 584 -3.58 -17.63 3.77
CA GLU A 584 -2.43 -16.74 3.55
C GLU A 584 -1.69 -17.12 2.26
N SER A 585 -1.46 -18.42 2.06
CA SER A 585 -0.86 -18.92 0.83
C SER A 585 -1.20 -20.39 0.59
N ALA A 586 -1.25 -20.77 -0.68
CA ALA A 586 -1.44 -22.16 -1.07
C ALA A 586 -0.56 -22.52 -2.27
N HIS A 587 0.04 -23.70 -2.21
CA HIS A 587 0.71 -24.30 -3.35
C HIS A 587 -0.31 -24.81 -4.38
N ALA A 588 0.01 -24.74 -5.68
CA ALA A 588 -0.92 -25.13 -6.77
C ALA A 588 -1.45 -26.58 -6.67
N GLY A 589 -0.67 -27.49 -6.08
CA GLY A 589 -1.05 -28.89 -5.86
C GLY A 589 -1.96 -29.17 -4.65
N SER A 590 -2.26 -28.16 -3.82
CA SER A 590 -3.07 -28.33 -2.61
C SER A 590 -4.54 -28.46 -2.98
N HIS A 591 -5.38 -28.97 -2.09
CA HIS A 591 -6.81 -29.18 -2.34
C HIS A 591 -7.64 -28.55 -1.23
N PHE A 592 -8.59 -27.70 -1.61
CA PHE A 592 -9.54 -27.08 -0.71
C PHE A 592 -10.95 -27.55 -1.06
N ASN A 593 -11.57 -28.27 -0.13
CA ASN A 593 -12.91 -28.80 -0.30
C ASN A 593 -13.87 -28.00 0.59
N PHE A 594 -14.77 -27.23 0.00
CA PHE A 594 -15.80 -26.46 0.72
C PHE A 594 -17.07 -27.30 0.81
N LEU A 595 -17.32 -27.88 1.99
CA LEU A 595 -18.44 -28.79 2.27
C LEU A 595 -19.60 -28.12 3.02
N GLY A 596 -19.36 -27.00 3.72
CA GLY A 596 -20.41 -26.25 4.43
C GLY A 596 -21.50 -25.75 3.47
N SER A 597 -22.78 -25.90 3.80
CA SER A 597 -23.90 -25.66 2.89
C SER A 597 -23.95 -24.23 2.36
N ASP A 598 -23.61 -23.25 3.18
CA ASP A 598 -23.61 -21.82 2.83
C ASP A 598 -22.20 -21.22 2.92
N ALA A 599 -21.18 -22.01 2.56
CA ALA A 599 -19.78 -21.65 2.73
C ALA A 599 -19.36 -20.38 1.99
N GLU A 600 -18.56 -19.56 2.68
CA GLU A 600 -17.92 -18.37 2.16
C GLU A 600 -16.48 -18.68 1.70
N ILE A 601 -16.19 -18.36 0.43
CA ILE A 601 -14.86 -18.48 -0.18
C ILE A 601 -14.24 -17.09 -0.27
N GLY A 602 -13.24 -16.85 0.57
CA GLY A 602 -12.53 -15.56 0.62
C GLY A 602 -11.62 -15.30 -0.59
N PRO A 603 -11.15 -14.05 -0.74
CA PRO A 603 -10.10 -13.72 -1.70
C PRO A 603 -8.76 -14.31 -1.26
N ALA A 604 -8.25 -15.28 -2.01
CA ALA A 604 -6.93 -15.85 -1.81
C ALA A 604 -6.42 -16.55 -3.08
N ILE A 605 -5.18 -17.01 -3.03
CA ILE A 605 -4.63 -17.96 -3.99
C ILE A 605 -4.83 -19.37 -3.43
N TYR A 606 -5.59 -20.18 -4.16
CA TYR A 606 -5.87 -21.58 -3.88
C TYR A 606 -5.11 -22.48 -4.87
N GLY A 607 -4.90 -23.74 -4.46
CA GLY A 607 -4.51 -24.81 -5.38
C GLY A 607 -5.72 -25.27 -6.21
N ASN A 608 -6.17 -26.49 -5.96
CA ASN A 608 -7.41 -27.04 -6.47
C ASN A 608 -8.57 -26.70 -5.52
N VAL A 609 -9.75 -26.41 -6.05
CA VAL A 609 -10.94 -26.08 -5.26
C VAL A 609 -12.09 -27.00 -5.64
N SER A 610 -12.73 -27.61 -4.64
CA SER A 610 -13.95 -28.39 -4.82
C SER A 610 -15.08 -27.79 -3.98
N LEU A 611 -16.19 -27.45 -4.62
CA LEU A 611 -17.43 -27.03 -3.98
C LEU A 611 -18.35 -28.24 -3.83
N LEU A 612 -18.53 -28.70 -2.58
CA LEU A 612 -19.22 -29.93 -2.23
C LEU A 612 -20.39 -29.67 -1.27
N GLY A 613 -21.21 -30.69 -1.01
CA GLY A 613 -22.25 -30.64 0.03
C GLY A 613 -23.53 -29.89 -0.34
N GLY A 614 -23.63 -29.36 -1.57
CA GLY A 614 -24.78 -28.58 -2.04
C GLY A 614 -24.88 -27.19 -1.39
N GLY A 615 -26.02 -26.50 -1.61
CA GLY A 615 -26.30 -25.18 -1.03
C GLY A 615 -25.58 -24.04 -1.73
N THR A 616 -25.47 -22.88 -1.08
CA THR A 616 -24.95 -21.65 -1.70
C THR A 616 -23.48 -21.41 -1.37
N LYS A 617 -22.62 -21.37 -2.39
CA LYS A 617 -21.19 -21.06 -2.25
C LYS A 617 -20.94 -19.62 -2.66
N THR A 618 -20.49 -18.79 -1.71
CA THR A 618 -20.34 -17.35 -1.92
C THR A 618 -18.87 -16.97 -2.03
N PHE A 619 -18.44 -16.48 -3.19
CA PHE A 619 -17.15 -15.83 -3.36
C PHE A 619 -17.24 -14.39 -2.82
N SER A 620 -16.65 -14.12 -1.65
CA SER A 620 -16.85 -12.86 -0.92
C SER A 620 -15.82 -11.77 -1.21
N GLY A 621 -14.77 -12.07 -1.99
CA GLY A 621 -13.76 -11.12 -2.43
C GLY A 621 -13.99 -10.55 -3.83
N GLU A 622 -13.17 -9.57 -4.21
CA GLU A 622 -13.08 -9.07 -5.59
C GLU A 622 -12.41 -10.09 -6.52
N LEU A 623 -11.37 -10.78 -6.04
CA LEU A 623 -10.61 -11.75 -6.81
C LEU A 623 -10.26 -13.00 -5.98
N THR A 624 -10.62 -14.17 -6.52
CA THR A 624 -10.18 -15.48 -6.04
C THR A 624 -9.39 -16.16 -7.15
N GLN A 625 -8.19 -16.65 -6.86
CA GLN A 625 -7.33 -17.31 -7.85
C GLN A 625 -7.20 -18.79 -7.54
N ILE A 626 -7.49 -19.64 -8.52
CA ILE A 626 -7.42 -21.10 -8.45
C ILE A 626 -6.34 -21.55 -9.42
N LYS A 627 -5.19 -21.95 -8.88
CA LYS A 627 -4.03 -22.39 -9.69
C LYS A 627 -4.18 -23.79 -10.25
N GLY A 628 -5.09 -24.59 -9.70
CA GLY A 628 -5.41 -25.95 -10.13
C GLY A 628 -6.80 -26.06 -10.77
N ASP A 629 -7.41 -27.25 -10.62
CA ASP A 629 -8.75 -27.54 -11.11
C ASP A 629 -9.85 -26.97 -10.18
N PHE A 630 -10.99 -26.61 -10.77
CA PHE A 630 -12.19 -26.14 -10.07
C PHE A 630 -13.36 -27.11 -10.27
N PHE A 631 -13.81 -27.74 -9.19
CA PHE A 631 -14.89 -28.73 -9.21
C PHE A 631 -16.12 -28.20 -8.47
N VAL A 632 -17.30 -28.46 -9.02
CA VAL A 632 -18.58 -28.03 -8.45
C VAL A 632 -19.55 -29.20 -8.48
N SER A 633 -19.93 -29.69 -7.31
CA SER A 633 -20.86 -30.82 -7.18
C SER A 633 -22.30 -30.45 -7.55
N ASP A 634 -23.13 -31.49 -7.69
CA ASP A 634 -24.59 -31.36 -7.84
C ASP A 634 -25.23 -30.53 -6.72
N ASN A 635 -26.28 -29.78 -7.07
CA ASN A 635 -27.07 -28.91 -6.18
C ASN A 635 -26.28 -27.78 -5.49
N CYS A 636 -25.09 -27.42 -5.98
CA CYS A 636 -24.40 -26.20 -5.58
C CYS A 636 -24.94 -24.98 -6.35
N GLN A 637 -25.09 -23.86 -5.66
CA GLN A 637 -25.33 -22.53 -6.25
C GLN A 637 -24.07 -21.71 -6.06
N ILE A 638 -23.46 -21.22 -7.14
CA ILE A 638 -22.32 -20.30 -7.05
C ILE A 638 -22.82 -18.87 -7.12
N GLN A 639 -22.39 -18.02 -6.19
CA GLN A 639 -22.65 -16.58 -6.24
C GLN A 639 -21.44 -15.76 -5.79
N GLY A 640 -21.41 -14.49 -6.17
CA GLY A 640 -20.46 -13.49 -5.69
C GLY A 640 -21.12 -12.46 -4.79
N ASN A 641 -20.46 -11.32 -4.64
CA ASN A 641 -21.02 -10.12 -4.01
C ASN A 641 -22.06 -9.42 -4.90
N THR A 642 -22.88 -8.59 -4.27
CA THR A 642 -23.81 -7.68 -4.97
C THR A 642 -23.05 -6.75 -5.91
N GLY A 643 -23.64 -6.38 -7.03
CA GLY A 643 -22.99 -5.55 -8.04
C GLY A 643 -22.10 -6.32 -9.01
N ASN A 644 -22.17 -7.66 -9.04
CA ASN A 644 -21.33 -8.52 -9.89
C ASN A 644 -19.81 -8.28 -9.72
N SER A 645 -19.36 -7.93 -8.51
CA SER A 645 -17.97 -7.49 -8.28
C SER A 645 -16.97 -8.62 -7.99
N SER A 646 -17.42 -9.87 -7.97
CA SER A 646 -16.57 -11.03 -7.63
C SER A 646 -16.08 -11.75 -8.88
N SER A 647 -14.78 -11.98 -8.95
CA SER A 647 -14.12 -12.66 -10.05
C SER A 647 -13.35 -13.90 -9.58
N VAL A 648 -13.47 -14.99 -10.35
CA VAL A 648 -12.75 -16.24 -10.12
C VAL A 648 -11.83 -16.49 -11.31
N GLU A 649 -10.53 -16.49 -11.04
CA GLU A 649 -9.49 -16.82 -12.01
C GLU A 649 -9.08 -18.29 -11.87
N VAL A 650 -9.07 -19.03 -12.97
CA VAL A 650 -8.75 -20.46 -13.00
C VAL A 650 -7.65 -20.71 -14.03
N GLU A 651 -6.63 -21.48 -13.63
CA GLU A 651 -5.56 -21.94 -14.54
C GLU A 651 -5.76 -23.40 -15.01
N GLY A 652 -6.53 -24.21 -14.26
CA GLY A 652 -6.86 -25.61 -14.57
C GLY A 652 -8.21 -25.80 -15.27
N ASN A 653 -8.74 -27.03 -15.19
CA ASN A 653 -10.04 -27.40 -15.76
C ASN A 653 -11.18 -27.10 -14.79
N ILE A 654 -12.39 -26.96 -15.34
CA ILE A 654 -13.62 -26.77 -14.57
C ILE A 654 -14.59 -27.92 -14.83
N THR A 655 -15.17 -28.46 -13.76
CA THR A 655 -16.20 -29.50 -13.84
C THR A 655 -17.40 -29.12 -13.00
N PHE A 656 -18.58 -29.14 -13.62
CA PHE A 656 -19.89 -29.01 -12.97
C PHE A 656 -20.62 -30.35 -13.07
N GLU A 657 -21.06 -30.89 -11.93
CA GLU A 657 -21.88 -32.10 -11.90
C GLU A 657 -23.36 -31.77 -11.64
N GLY A 658 -24.27 -32.48 -12.29
CA GLY A 658 -25.69 -32.46 -11.97
C GLY A 658 -26.36 -31.10 -12.22
N THR A 659 -27.48 -30.86 -11.54
CA THR A 659 -28.26 -29.63 -11.71
C THR A 659 -27.63 -28.51 -10.91
N GLN A 660 -27.24 -27.44 -11.59
CA GLN A 660 -26.71 -26.24 -10.94
C GLN A 660 -27.83 -25.25 -10.65
N ASN A 661 -27.85 -24.71 -9.44
CA ASN A 661 -28.75 -23.63 -9.08
C ASN A 661 -28.14 -22.31 -9.58
N LEU A 662 -28.89 -21.55 -10.39
CA LEU A 662 -28.39 -20.32 -11.00
C LEU A 662 -28.42 -19.16 -9.99
N ALA A 663 -27.34 -18.38 -9.93
CA ALA A 663 -27.29 -17.12 -9.17
C ALA A 663 -28.36 -16.12 -9.61
N ILE A 664 -28.81 -15.30 -8.66
CA ILE A 664 -29.54 -14.07 -8.96
C ILE A 664 -28.65 -13.12 -9.77
N ASP A 665 -29.22 -12.37 -10.70
CA ASP A 665 -28.45 -11.55 -11.66
C ASP A 665 -27.40 -10.65 -10.98
N ASP A 666 -27.75 -9.94 -9.91
CA ASP A 666 -26.84 -9.02 -9.20
C ASP A 666 -25.66 -9.70 -8.47
N ARG A 667 -25.63 -11.04 -8.41
CA ARG A 667 -24.61 -11.83 -7.70
C ARG A 667 -23.92 -12.87 -8.58
N LYS A 668 -24.08 -12.82 -9.91
CA LYS A 668 -23.27 -13.66 -10.80
C LYS A 668 -21.79 -13.25 -10.74
N ILE A 669 -20.88 -14.22 -10.88
CA ILE A 669 -19.43 -14.01 -10.87
C ILE A 669 -18.87 -13.81 -12.29
N SER A 670 -17.72 -13.16 -12.40
CA SER A 670 -16.84 -13.26 -13.58
C SER A 670 -15.98 -14.52 -13.48
N LEU A 671 -15.87 -15.29 -14.56
CA LEU A 671 -15.02 -16.48 -14.65
C LEU A 671 -13.89 -16.25 -15.65
N ASN A 672 -12.65 -16.27 -15.19
CA ASN A 672 -11.48 -15.89 -15.98
C ASN A 672 -10.54 -17.08 -16.17
N PHE A 673 -10.18 -17.39 -17.42
CA PHE A 673 -9.23 -18.44 -17.78
C PHE A 673 -7.89 -17.83 -18.16
N THR A 674 -6.83 -18.15 -17.41
CA THR A 674 -5.52 -17.48 -17.52
C THR A 674 -4.33 -18.44 -17.63
N GLY A 675 -4.55 -19.76 -17.59
CA GLY A 675 -3.50 -20.79 -17.55
C GLY A 675 -2.56 -20.91 -18.76
N GLY A 676 -2.84 -20.22 -19.88
CA GLY A 676 -1.95 -20.16 -21.05
C GLY A 676 -1.83 -21.45 -21.86
N GLY A 677 -2.82 -22.34 -21.73
CA GLY A 677 -2.90 -23.63 -22.42
C GLY A 677 -4.35 -24.09 -22.61
N LEU A 678 -4.52 -25.38 -22.93
CA LEU A 678 -5.83 -26.01 -23.06
C LEU A 678 -6.48 -26.17 -21.68
N GLN A 679 -7.69 -25.62 -21.54
CA GLN A 679 -8.56 -25.76 -20.37
C GLN A 679 -9.94 -26.26 -20.83
N THR A 680 -10.60 -27.06 -20.00
CA THR A 680 -11.92 -27.63 -20.34
C THR A 680 -12.98 -27.22 -19.33
N ILE A 681 -14.17 -26.88 -19.81
CA ILE A 681 -15.39 -26.77 -18.98
C ILE A 681 -16.23 -28.01 -19.26
N THR A 682 -16.43 -28.87 -18.25
CA THR A 682 -17.24 -30.09 -18.37
C THR A 682 -18.51 -29.94 -17.54
N GLY A 683 -19.66 -30.38 -18.07
CA GLY A 683 -20.90 -30.43 -17.29
C GLY A 683 -22.13 -30.82 -18.11
N ASP A 684 -23.23 -31.14 -17.44
CA ASP A 684 -24.47 -31.65 -18.03
C ASP A 684 -25.69 -30.75 -17.81
N THR A 685 -25.49 -29.56 -17.23
CA THR A 685 -26.53 -28.55 -16.96
C THR A 685 -26.32 -27.24 -17.74
N ASP A 686 -27.32 -26.35 -17.69
CA ASP A 686 -27.18 -24.95 -18.06
C ASP A 686 -26.27 -24.22 -17.06
N LEU A 687 -25.54 -23.21 -17.55
CA LEU A 687 -24.64 -22.39 -16.76
C LEU A 687 -24.98 -20.91 -16.92
N SER A 688 -24.79 -20.12 -15.85
CA SER A 688 -24.95 -18.67 -15.93
C SER A 688 -23.93 -17.89 -15.12
N PHE A 689 -23.27 -16.92 -15.77
CA PHE A 689 -22.23 -16.07 -15.18
C PHE A 689 -22.43 -14.61 -15.59
N TYR A 690 -21.75 -13.71 -14.90
CA TYR A 690 -21.75 -12.29 -15.25
C TYR A 690 -20.88 -12.11 -16.50
N GLU A 691 -19.64 -12.60 -16.46
CA GLU A 691 -18.69 -12.51 -17.54
C GLU A 691 -17.86 -13.79 -17.67
N LEU A 692 -17.45 -14.11 -18.89
CA LEU A 692 -16.47 -15.14 -19.20
C LEU A 692 -15.28 -14.49 -19.90
N VAL A 693 -14.10 -14.54 -19.27
CA VAL A 693 -12.86 -13.95 -19.79
C VAL A 693 -11.89 -15.08 -20.15
N VAL A 694 -11.33 -15.06 -21.36
CA VAL A 694 -10.26 -15.98 -21.77
C VAL A 694 -9.07 -15.18 -22.24
N SER A 695 -7.93 -15.35 -21.57
CA SER A 695 -6.75 -14.53 -21.81
C SER A 695 -5.45 -15.36 -21.78
N ASN A 696 -4.29 -14.71 -21.83
CA ASN A 696 -2.96 -15.33 -21.82
C ASN A 696 -2.72 -16.40 -22.89
N SER A 697 -3.33 -16.27 -24.08
CA SER A 697 -3.27 -17.31 -25.14
C SER A 697 -3.87 -18.67 -24.72
N SER A 698 -4.77 -18.67 -23.74
CA SER A 698 -5.50 -19.87 -23.32
C SER A 698 -6.46 -20.36 -24.41
N ALA A 699 -6.64 -21.67 -24.47
CA ALA A 699 -7.64 -22.33 -25.31
C ALA A 699 -8.66 -23.03 -24.42
N VAL A 700 -9.89 -22.52 -24.36
CA VAL A 700 -10.97 -23.08 -23.55
C VAL A 700 -11.91 -23.89 -24.42
N LYS A 701 -12.21 -25.12 -24.02
CA LYS A 701 -13.14 -26.01 -24.72
C LYS A 701 -14.27 -26.43 -23.78
N THR A 702 -15.51 -26.36 -24.25
CA THR A 702 -16.63 -26.99 -23.52
C THR A 702 -16.77 -28.46 -23.89
N ASN A 703 -16.90 -29.33 -22.89
CA ASN A 703 -17.38 -30.70 -23.01
C ASN A 703 -18.73 -30.82 -22.29
N MET A 704 -19.69 -30.02 -22.77
CA MET A 704 -21.03 -29.95 -22.22
C MET A 704 -22.03 -30.70 -23.09
N GLN A 705 -23.17 -31.10 -22.51
CA GLN A 705 -24.24 -31.74 -23.28
C GLN A 705 -24.77 -30.77 -24.35
N ALA A 706 -24.89 -31.26 -25.59
CA ALA A 706 -25.40 -30.46 -26.69
C ALA A 706 -26.83 -29.95 -26.40
N GLY A 707 -27.06 -28.68 -26.68
CA GLY A 707 -28.32 -27.98 -26.39
C GLY A 707 -28.34 -27.23 -25.06
N ASN A 708 -27.41 -27.48 -24.14
CA ASN A 708 -27.32 -26.72 -22.88
C ASN A 708 -27.11 -25.24 -23.14
N ILE A 709 -27.67 -24.41 -22.25
CA ILE A 709 -27.66 -22.95 -22.35
C ILE A 709 -26.52 -22.39 -21.50
N PHE A 710 -25.70 -21.56 -22.12
CA PHE A 710 -24.64 -20.80 -21.46
C PHE A 710 -25.03 -19.32 -21.45
N THR A 711 -25.53 -18.83 -20.31
CA THR A 711 -26.08 -17.47 -20.16
C THR A 711 -25.06 -16.51 -19.55
N LEU A 712 -24.76 -15.43 -20.26
CA LEU A 712 -23.80 -14.42 -19.86
C LEU A 712 -24.42 -13.01 -19.80
N GLY A 713 -23.89 -12.18 -18.92
CA GLY A 713 -24.34 -10.80 -18.73
C GLY A 713 -25.47 -10.63 -17.72
N THR A 714 -25.59 -9.39 -17.25
CA THR A 714 -26.61 -8.90 -16.33
C THR A 714 -26.94 -7.45 -16.69
N SER A 715 -27.91 -6.81 -16.04
CA SER A 715 -28.18 -5.37 -16.26
C SER A 715 -26.96 -4.47 -16.01
N LEU A 716 -25.97 -4.94 -15.24
CA LEU A 716 -24.75 -4.19 -14.91
C LEU A 716 -23.63 -4.31 -15.96
N GLY A 717 -23.73 -5.23 -16.91
CA GLY A 717 -22.72 -5.45 -17.94
C GLY A 717 -22.40 -6.93 -18.15
N GLY A 718 -21.11 -7.24 -18.33
CA GLY A 718 -20.58 -8.59 -18.48
C GLY A 718 -20.60 -9.11 -19.92
N GLY A 719 -20.68 -10.43 -20.10
CA GLY A 719 -20.67 -11.07 -21.41
C GLY A 719 -19.46 -11.96 -21.67
N ILE A 720 -18.84 -11.84 -22.85
CA ILE A 720 -17.66 -12.60 -23.27
C ILE A 720 -16.52 -11.66 -23.64
N THR A 721 -15.33 -11.98 -23.14
CA THR A 721 -14.08 -11.29 -23.45
C THR A 721 -13.01 -12.34 -23.79
N VAL A 722 -12.60 -12.46 -25.06
CA VAL A 722 -11.55 -13.41 -25.50
C VAL A 722 -10.38 -12.64 -26.10
N SER A 723 -9.28 -12.53 -25.35
CA SER A 723 -8.11 -11.76 -25.77
C SER A 723 -7.48 -12.27 -27.07
N SER A 724 -6.75 -11.40 -27.77
CA SER A 724 -5.99 -11.78 -28.96
C SER A 724 -5.07 -12.98 -28.67
N GLY A 725 -5.14 -14.02 -29.52
CA GLY A 725 -4.38 -15.27 -29.36
C GLY A 725 -5.05 -16.33 -28.49
N SER A 726 -6.14 -15.99 -27.81
CA SER A 726 -6.96 -16.94 -27.04
C SER A 726 -8.15 -17.47 -27.84
N THR A 727 -8.68 -18.61 -27.43
CA THR A 727 -9.83 -19.26 -28.08
C THR A 727 -10.84 -19.79 -27.06
N LEU A 728 -12.14 -19.72 -27.39
CA LEU A 728 -13.25 -20.25 -26.61
C LEU A 728 -14.17 -21.10 -27.50
N ASP A 729 -14.20 -22.41 -27.32
CA ASP A 729 -15.06 -23.31 -28.09
C ASP A 729 -16.33 -23.68 -27.31
N LEU A 730 -17.47 -23.12 -27.75
CA LEU A 730 -18.83 -23.36 -27.23
C LEU A 730 -19.66 -24.25 -28.16
N SER A 731 -19.02 -25.03 -29.03
CA SER A 731 -19.70 -25.84 -30.05
C SER A 731 -20.78 -26.77 -29.45
N GLY A 732 -21.96 -26.75 -30.05
CA GLY A 732 -23.13 -27.54 -29.67
C GLY A 732 -24.02 -26.91 -28.60
N LEU A 733 -23.68 -25.72 -28.09
CA LEU A 733 -24.40 -25.05 -27.01
C LEU A 733 -25.34 -23.96 -27.51
N THR A 734 -26.22 -23.49 -26.63
CA THR A 734 -26.92 -22.21 -26.83
C THR A 734 -26.15 -21.13 -26.09
N LEU A 735 -25.45 -20.26 -26.81
CA LEU A 735 -24.85 -19.06 -26.26
C LEU A 735 -25.94 -18.01 -26.08
N LYS A 736 -26.24 -17.66 -24.83
CA LYS A 736 -27.17 -16.59 -24.49
C LYS A 736 -26.44 -15.39 -23.90
N VAL A 737 -26.53 -14.22 -24.53
CA VAL A 737 -26.05 -12.95 -23.97
C VAL A 737 -27.26 -12.13 -23.56
N SER A 738 -27.27 -11.65 -22.31
CA SER A 738 -28.42 -11.03 -21.67
C SER A 738 -28.07 -9.72 -20.93
N GLY A 739 -29.08 -8.93 -20.57
CA GLY A 739 -28.89 -7.68 -19.83
C GLY A 739 -28.06 -6.69 -20.65
N SER A 740 -27.07 -6.03 -20.05
CA SER A 740 -26.12 -5.15 -20.72
C SER A 740 -24.85 -5.88 -21.18
N GLY A 741 -24.89 -7.21 -21.31
CA GLY A 741 -23.73 -8.01 -21.71
C GLY A 741 -23.31 -7.84 -23.17
N THR A 742 -22.03 -8.05 -23.46
CA THR A 742 -21.43 -7.88 -24.80
C THR A 742 -20.55 -9.06 -25.21
N ILE A 743 -20.06 -9.08 -26.45
CA ILE A 743 -19.03 -10.02 -26.91
C ILE A 743 -17.88 -9.18 -27.45
N ASN A 744 -16.69 -9.25 -26.85
CA ASN A 744 -15.47 -8.56 -27.30
C ASN A 744 -15.71 -7.09 -27.70
N SER A 745 -16.34 -6.31 -26.81
CA SER A 745 -16.72 -4.92 -27.09
C SER A 745 -15.58 -3.91 -26.95
N GLY A 746 -14.42 -4.33 -26.44
CA GLY A 746 -13.22 -3.50 -26.32
C GLY A 746 -12.42 -3.53 -27.61
N ASN A 747 -11.28 -4.22 -27.59
CA ASN A 747 -10.44 -4.45 -28.78
C ASN A 747 -9.98 -5.90 -28.86
N GLU A 748 -10.73 -6.81 -28.24
CA GLU A 748 -10.40 -8.22 -28.17
C GLU A 748 -10.69 -8.89 -29.51
N THR A 749 -9.78 -9.77 -29.96
CA THR A 749 -9.87 -10.42 -31.28
C THR A 749 -9.75 -11.95 -31.20
N GLY A 750 -9.91 -12.51 -30.00
CA GLY A 750 -9.85 -13.95 -29.79
C GLY A 750 -11.08 -14.66 -30.35
N GLU A 751 -10.88 -15.90 -30.79
CA GLU A 751 -11.87 -16.64 -31.58
C GLU A 751 -12.85 -17.44 -30.72
N ILE A 752 -14.12 -17.48 -31.15
CA ILE A 752 -15.21 -18.21 -30.50
C ILE A 752 -15.71 -19.31 -31.44
N GLY A 753 -15.60 -20.57 -31.02
CA GLY A 753 -16.14 -21.73 -31.72
C GLY A 753 -17.62 -21.91 -31.40
N LEU A 754 -18.43 -22.04 -32.45
CA LEU A 754 -19.90 -22.05 -32.39
C LEU A 754 -20.50 -23.13 -33.31
N GLU A 755 -19.76 -24.22 -33.59
CA GLU A 755 -20.26 -25.28 -34.48
C GLU A 755 -21.53 -25.90 -33.92
N ASN A 756 -22.58 -26.00 -34.73
CA ASN A 756 -23.92 -26.46 -34.35
C ASN A 756 -24.51 -25.74 -33.12
N SER A 757 -24.12 -24.50 -32.88
CA SER A 757 -24.57 -23.72 -31.71
C SER A 757 -25.74 -22.80 -32.06
N ILE A 758 -26.53 -22.40 -31.08
CA ILE A 758 -27.52 -21.32 -31.20
C ILE A 758 -26.92 -20.06 -30.56
N VAL A 759 -27.07 -18.91 -31.22
CA VAL A 759 -26.69 -17.60 -30.66
C VAL A 759 -27.97 -16.82 -30.33
N ASP A 760 -28.24 -16.64 -29.04
CA ASP A 760 -29.36 -15.85 -28.50
C ASP A 760 -28.80 -14.57 -27.86
N PHE A 761 -28.72 -13.49 -28.63
CA PHE A 761 -28.15 -12.22 -28.18
C PHE A 761 -29.28 -11.21 -27.90
N ILE A 762 -29.65 -11.07 -26.63
CA ILE A 762 -30.71 -10.18 -26.15
C ILE A 762 -30.09 -9.19 -25.17
N SER A 763 -29.55 -8.07 -25.67
CA SER A 763 -28.74 -7.15 -24.87
C SER A 763 -29.22 -5.71 -24.95
N THR A 764 -29.25 -5.02 -23.81
CA THR A 764 -29.48 -3.57 -23.68
C THR A 764 -28.20 -2.75 -23.78
N ALA A 765 -27.05 -3.36 -24.08
CA ALA A 765 -25.78 -2.67 -24.20
C ALA A 765 -25.80 -1.59 -25.29
N SER A 766 -25.19 -0.44 -25.00
CA SER A 766 -25.06 0.69 -25.93
C SER A 766 -23.75 0.66 -26.74
N VAL A 767 -23.01 -0.45 -26.70
CA VAL A 767 -21.74 -0.65 -27.39
C VAL A 767 -21.82 -1.89 -28.27
N ASN A 768 -21.05 -1.89 -29.36
CA ASN A 768 -21.06 -2.99 -30.32
C ASN A 768 -20.39 -4.24 -29.74
N SER A 769 -20.87 -5.40 -30.17
CA SER A 769 -20.25 -6.71 -29.94
C SER A 769 -19.52 -7.15 -31.20
N ASN A 770 -18.30 -7.67 -31.06
CA ASN A 770 -17.48 -8.20 -32.15
C ASN A 770 -17.34 -9.71 -32.02
N LEU A 771 -18.05 -10.47 -32.86
CA LEU A 771 -17.92 -11.91 -32.89
C LEU A 771 -16.83 -12.31 -33.88
N TYR A 772 -15.81 -13.02 -33.40
CA TYR A 772 -14.75 -13.63 -34.21
C TYR A 772 -14.95 -15.15 -34.26
N PRO A 773 -15.66 -15.71 -35.25
CA PRO A 773 -15.89 -17.15 -35.32
C PRO A 773 -14.60 -17.93 -35.55
N MET A 774 -14.43 -19.04 -34.84
CA MET A 774 -13.26 -19.91 -34.97
C MET A 774 -13.29 -20.71 -36.27
N ALA A 775 -12.18 -20.71 -37.01
CA ALA A 775 -12.09 -21.43 -38.28
C ALA A 775 -12.36 -22.94 -38.11
N GLY A 776 -13.27 -23.48 -38.92
CA GLY A 776 -13.68 -24.89 -38.86
C GLY A 776 -14.66 -25.22 -37.74
N LYS A 777 -15.05 -24.24 -36.91
CA LYS A 777 -16.11 -24.34 -35.91
C LYS A 777 -17.05 -23.14 -35.96
N ASN A 778 -17.40 -22.73 -37.16
CA ASN A 778 -18.04 -21.45 -37.44
C ASN A 778 -19.43 -21.60 -38.05
N ALA A 779 -20.13 -22.71 -37.82
CA ALA A 779 -21.47 -22.92 -38.36
C ALA A 779 -22.55 -22.99 -37.26
N VAL A 780 -23.30 -21.91 -37.07
CA VAL A 780 -24.41 -21.82 -36.12
C VAL A 780 -25.71 -22.39 -36.71
N VAL A 781 -26.58 -22.90 -35.85
CA VAL A 781 -27.95 -23.29 -36.20
C VAL A 781 -28.76 -22.04 -36.50
N SER A 782 -28.83 -21.10 -35.56
CA SER A 782 -29.58 -19.85 -35.71
C SER A 782 -28.97 -18.71 -34.91
N ILE A 783 -29.32 -17.49 -35.30
CA ILE A 783 -29.02 -16.26 -34.57
C ILE A 783 -30.35 -15.59 -34.26
N ASP A 784 -30.64 -15.37 -32.98
CA ASP A 784 -31.68 -14.48 -32.50
C ASP A 784 -30.99 -13.24 -31.91
N TYR A 785 -31.34 -12.05 -32.39
CA TYR A 785 -30.71 -10.79 -32.01
C TYR A 785 -31.75 -9.72 -31.66
N ASP A 786 -31.60 -9.14 -30.48
CA ASP A 786 -32.41 -8.03 -29.97
C ASP A 786 -31.53 -7.08 -29.16
N ALA A 787 -31.30 -5.87 -29.67
CA ALA A 787 -30.52 -4.84 -28.99
C ALA A 787 -30.96 -3.42 -29.39
N PRO A 788 -30.49 -2.35 -28.70
CA PRO A 788 -30.78 -0.98 -29.09
C PRO A 788 -30.50 -0.73 -30.58
N SER A 789 -31.32 0.10 -31.23
CA SER A 789 -31.27 0.33 -32.68
C SER A 789 -29.95 0.89 -33.22
N THR A 790 -29.07 1.38 -32.35
CA THR A 790 -27.75 1.93 -32.68
C THR A 790 -26.60 0.95 -32.44
N THR A 791 -26.89 -0.20 -31.84
CA THR A 791 -25.91 -1.21 -31.45
C THR A 791 -25.82 -2.29 -32.53
N SER A 792 -24.60 -2.75 -32.79
CA SER A 792 -24.31 -3.81 -33.77
C SER A 792 -23.75 -5.07 -33.11
N LEU A 793 -24.19 -6.25 -33.57
CA LEU A 793 -23.36 -7.46 -33.58
C LEU A 793 -22.57 -7.49 -34.89
N VAL A 794 -21.26 -7.31 -34.81
CA VAL A 794 -20.35 -7.28 -35.95
C VAL A 794 -19.67 -8.64 -36.10
N ILE A 795 -19.86 -9.28 -37.24
CA ILE A 795 -19.22 -10.55 -37.58
C ILE A 795 -17.84 -10.27 -38.18
N GLN A 796 -16.78 -10.71 -37.53
CA GLN A 796 -15.39 -10.36 -37.90
C GLN A 796 -14.63 -11.51 -38.60
N GLY A 797 -15.31 -12.63 -38.86
CA GLY A 797 -14.76 -13.79 -39.56
C GLY A 797 -15.89 -14.67 -40.09
N GLY A 798 -15.56 -15.60 -41.00
CA GLY A 798 -16.57 -16.39 -41.71
C GLY A 798 -17.55 -17.07 -40.76
N LEU A 799 -18.87 -16.88 -40.95
CA LEU A 799 -19.92 -17.47 -40.12
C LEU A 799 -21.01 -18.09 -41.00
N ASP A 800 -21.20 -19.40 -40.89
CA ASP A 800 -22.28 -20.12 -41.56
C ASP A 800 -23.52 -20.19 -40.67
N VAL A 801 -24.69 -19.88 -41.21
CA VAL A 801 -25.98 -19.99 -40.51
C VAL A 801 -26.82 -21.07 -41.19
N LYS A 802 -27.24 -22.12 -40.46
CA LYS A 802 -27.91 -23.30 -41.04
C LYS A 802 -29.44 -23.18 -41.12
N ASN A 803 -30.08 -22.37 -40.27
CA ASN A 803 -31.54 -22.26 -40.18
C ASN A 803 -32.03 -20.83 -40.38
N TYR A 804 -31.81 -19.92 -39.43
CA TYR A 804 -32.29 -18.56 -39.61
C TYR A 804 -31.46 -17.51 -38.88
N VAL A 805 -31.58 -16.27 -39.36
CA VAL A 805 -31.21 -15.05 -38.63
C VAL A 805 -32.48 -14.28 -38.33
N ASN A 806 -32.72 -13.99 -37.05
CA ASN A 806 -33.85 -13.24 -36.55
C ASN A 806 -33.35 -11.97 -35.86
N VAL A 807 -33.80 -10.81 -36.33
CA VAL A 807 -33.41 -9.51 -35.77
C VAL A 807 -34.69 -8.78 -35.38
N THR A 808 -34.93 -8.64 -34.09
CA THR A 808 -36.11 -7.94 -33.56
C THR A 808 -35.87 -6.43 -33.49
N GLN A 809 -34.68 -6.03 -33.03
CA GLN A 809 -34.23 -4.64 -32.95
C GLN A 809 -32.69 -4.61 -33.06
N GLY A 810 -32.12 -3.50 -33.57
CA GLY A 810 -30.68 -3.31 -33.68
C GLY A 810 -30.09 -3.81 -34.99
N ILE A 811 -28.78 -3.99 -35.04
CA ILE A 811 -28.03 -4.21 -36.29
C ILE A 811 -27.23 -5.53 -36.20
N VAL A 812 -27.43 -6.45 -37.13
CA VAL A 812 -26.46 -7.52 -37.39
C VAL A 812 -25.62 -7.12 -38.59
N ASN A 813 -24.36 -6.75 -38.35
CA ASN A 813 -23.42 -6.38 -39.40
C ASN A 813 -22.60 -7.60 -39.82
N SER A 814 -22.87 -8.13 -41.01
CA SER A 814 -22.18 -9.30 -41.54
C SER A 814 -20.71 -9.05 -41.83
N ASN A 815 -20.33 -7.79 -42.07
CA ASN A 815 -19.00 -7.37 -42.54
C ASN A 815 -18.49 -8.20 -43.75
N GLY A 816 -19.39 -8.74 -44.58
CA GLY A 816 -19.04 -9.62 -45.70
C GLY A 816 -18.69 -11.06 -45.33
N HIS A 817 -18.86 -11.45 -44.06
CA HIS A 817 -18.44 -12.75 -43.54
C HIS A 817 -19.59 -13.73 -43.24
N MET A 818 -20.85 -13.30 -43.34
CA MET A 818 -21.99 -14.15 -43.04
C MET A 818 -22.47 -14.92 -44.29
N ARG A 819 -22.67 -16.24 -44.14
CA ARG A 819 -23.23 -17.11 -45.18
C ARG A 819 -24.45 -17.88 -44.67
N LEU A 820 -25.56 -17.73 -45.36
CA LEU A 820 -26.76 -18.56 -45.14
C LEU A 820 -26.54 -19.90 -45.84
N LEU A 821 -26.36 -20.96 -45.05
CA LEU A 821 -26.03 -22.30 -45.50
C LEU A 821 -27.29 -23.16 -45.64
N SER A 822 -27.54 -23.65 -46.84
CA SER A 822 -28.50 -24.73 -47.10
C SER A 822 -27.77 -26.06 -46.92
N THR A 823 -28.31 -26.95 -46.08
CA THR A 823 -27.70 -28.26 -45.78
C THR A 823 -28.40 -29.43 -46.46
N SER A 824 -29.53 -29.20 -47.13
CA SER A 824 -30.26 -30.16 -47.96
C SER A 824 -31.03 -29.42 -49.06
N ASP A 825 -31.58 -30.15 -50.03
CA ASP A 825 -32.43 -29.59 -51.11
C ASP A 825 -33.76 -29.01 -50.60
N THR A 826 -34.16 -29.32 -49.37
CA THR A 826 -35.44 -28.90 -48.78
C THR A 826 -35.32 -27.86 -47.68
N THR A 827 -34.10 -27.59 -47.20
CA THR A 827 -33.82 -26.70 -46.08
C THR A 827 -32.80 -25.66 -46.49
N SER A 828 -33.19 -24.39 -46.49
CA SER A 828 -32.28 -23.27 -46.74
C SER A 828 -32.37 -22.28 -45.60
N ALA A 829 -31.21 -21.81 -45.15
CA ALA A 829 -31.16 -20.76 -44.17
C ALA A 829 -31.76 -19.45 -44.73
N TYR A 830 -32.44 -18.69 -43.88
CA TYR A 830 -33.14 -17.47 -44.28
C TYR A 830 -33.08 -16.39 -43.20
N VAL A 831 -33.33 -15.15 -43.61
CA VAL A 831 -33.53 -14.03 -42.68
C VAL A 831 -35.03 -13.93 -42.40
N LYS A 832 -35.44 -13.91 -41.12
CA LYS A 832 -36.84 -13.66 -40.75
C LYS A 832 -37.24 -12.22 -41.08
N SER A 833 -38.55 -11.96 -41.15
CA SER A 833 -39.06 -10.60 -41.38
C SER A 833 -38.47 -9.60 -40.38
N LEU A 834 -37.81 -8.57 -40.89
CA LEU A 834 -37.19 -7.53 -40.07
C LEU A 834 -38.26 -6.56 -39.55
N SER A 835 -38.30 -6.36 -38.23
CA SER A 835 -39.19 -5.37 -37.61
C SER A 835 -38.67 -3.94 -37.81
N SER A 836 -39.52 -2.94 -37.56
CA SER A 836 -39.11 -1.53 -37.61
C SER A 836 -37.99 -1.27 -36.59
N GLY A 837 -36.79 -0.92 -37.08
CA GLY A 837 -35.59 -0.70 -36.25
C GLY A 837 -34.62 -1.88 -36.20
N ALA A 838 -34.91 -2.98 -36.91
CA ALA A 838 -34.00 -4.09 -37.16
C ALA A 838 -33.29 -3.92 -38.51
N GLN A 839 -31.99 -4.22 -38.56
CA GLN A 839 -31.19 -4.15 -39.78
C GLN A 839 -30.22 -5.33 -39.87
N ILE A 840 -29.97 -5.76 -41.11
CA ILE A 840 -28.80 -6.56 -41.46
C ILE A 840 -27.99 -5.74 -42.47
N THR A 841 -26.71 -5.51 -42.19
CA THR A 841 -25.82 -4.69 -43.03
C THR A 841 -24.59 -5.48 -43.48
N GLY A 842 -23.93 -5.03 -44.55
CA GLY A 842 -22.80 -5.74 -45.17
C GLY A 842 -23.26 -6.84 -46.14
N ASP A 843 -22.30 -7.47 -46.82
CA ASP A 843 -22.61 -8.51 -47.79
C ASP A 843 -22.98 -9.82 -47.08
N VAL A 844 -24.08 -10.44 -47.49
CA VAL A 844 -24.51 -11.76 -46.99
C VAL A 844 -24.51 -12.72 -48.16
N SER A 845 -23.73 -13.79 -48.05
CA SER A 845 -23.69 -14.84 -49.05
C SER A 845 -24.80 -15.86 -48.80
N VAL A 846 -25.41 -16.39 -49.84
CA VAL A 846 -26.39 -17.48 -49.72
C VAL A 846 -25.85 -18.68 -50.47
N GLN A 847 -25.65 -19.78 -49.76
CA GLN A 847 -25.24 -21.05 -50.36
C GLN A 847 -26.45 -21.99 -50.42
N ARG A 848 -26.68 -22.55 -51.61
CA ARG A 848 -27.68 -23.58 -51.84
C ARG A 848 -27.02 -24.95 -51.94
N TYR A 849 -27.58 -25.94 -51.25
CA TYR A 849 -27.22 -27.33 -51.43
C TYR A 849 -27.82 -27.81 -52.76
N MET A 850 -27.09 -28.66 -53.46
CA MET A 850 -27.54 -29.29 -54.69
C MET A 850 -27.12 -30.75 -54.61
N GLU A 851 -28.08 -31.66 -54.39
CA GLU A 851 -27.81 -33.10 -54.54
C GLU A 851 -27.49 -33.41 -56.02
N GLY A 852 -26.53 -34.31 -56.26
CA GLY A 852 -25.84 -34.46 -57.56
C GLY A 852 -26.72 -34.57 -58.82
N GLU A 853 -26.28 -33.81 -59.84
CA GLU A 853 -26.59 -33.76 -61.29
C GLU A 853 -28.05 -33.72 -61.79
N GLY A 854 -28.37 -32.63 -62.49
CA GLY A 854 -29.50 -32.54 -63.42
C GLY A 854 -29.93 -31.11 -63.77
N LYS A 855 -30.53 -30.94 -64.95
CA LYS A 855 -31.24 -29.70 -65.31
C LYS A 855 -32.52 -29.61 -64.49
N LEU A 856 -32.59 -28.69 -63.53
CA LEU A 856 -33.83 -28.49 -62.77
C LEU A 856 -34.01 -27.06 -62.26
N TRP A 857 -35.26 -26.62 -62.29
CA TRP A 857 -36.03 -26.19 -61.11
C TRP A 857 -35.23 -25.76 -59.86
N ARG A 858 -34.65 -24.57 -59.71
CA ARG A 858 -34.21 -24.07 -58.37
C ARG A 858 -34.94 -22.83 -57.92
N HIS A 859 -35.57 -22.93 -56.76
CA HIS A 859 -36.03 -21.74 -56.04
C HIS A 859 -34.82 -20.95 -55.56
N ILE A 860 -34.72 -19.70 -55.99
CA ILE A 860 -33.76 -18.76 -55.43
C ILE A 860 -34.47 -17.95 -54.34
N ALA A 861 -33.72 -17.55 -53.32
CA ALA A 861 -34.28 -16.79 -52.20
C ALA A 861 -34.79 -15.44 -52.71
N SER A 862 -35.73 -14.84 -51.97
CA SER A 862 -36.20 -13.49 -52.29
C SER A 862 -35.00 -12.52 -52.28
N PRO A 863 -34.69 -11.83 -53.38
CA PRO A 863 -33.44 -11.09 -53.50
C PRO A 863 -33.41 -9.84 -52.63
N VAL A 864 -32.21 -9.38 -52.35
CA VAL A 864 -31.94 -8.03 -51.85
C VAL A 864 -32.48 -7.04 -52.89
N ALA A 865 -33.13 -5.97 -52.45
CA ALA A 865 -33.73 -4.98 -53.35
C ALA A 865 -32.69 -4.42 -54.33
N GLY A 866 -33.04 -4.38 -55.63
CA GLY A 866 -32.22 -3.70 -56.65
C GLY A 866 -31.28 -4.59 -57.46
N ALA A 867 -31.19 -5.90 -57.17
CA ALA A 867 -30.40 -6.82 -57.99
C ALA A 867 -31.07 -7.03 -59.36
N THR A 868 -30.31 -6.90 -60.45
CA THR A 868 -30.83 -7.20 -61.79
C THR A 868 -30.63 -8.65 -62.15
N VAL A 869 -31.36 -9.09 -63.17
CA VAL A 869 -31.19 -10.41 -63.74
C VAL A 869 -29.78 -10.63 -64.33
N ASP A 870 -29.18 -9.61 -64.96
CA ASP A 870 -27.80 -9.63 -65.46
C ASP A 870 -26.80 -9.95 -64.35
N GLN A 871 -26.96 -9.32 -63.18
CA GLN A 871 -26.08 -9.56 -62.03
C GLN A 871 -26.21 -11.00 -61.50
N LEU A 872 -27.40 -11.59 -61.61
CA LEU A 872 -27.61 -13.00 -61.27
C LEU A 872 -26.90 -13.95 -62.25
N GLN A 873 -26.81 -13.57 -63.53
CA GLN A 873 -26.11 -14.33 -64.57
C GLN A 873 -24.59 -14.36 -64.40
N GLU A 874 -24.00 -13.35 -63.76
CA GLU A 874 -22.56 -13.32 -63.50
C GLU A 874 -22.10 -14.48 -62.61
N SER A 875 -23.00 -15.00 -61.77
CA SER A 875 -22.67 -15.98 -60.72
C SER A 875 -23.39 -17.33 -60.87
N ILE A 876 -24.47 -17.42 -61.65
CA ILE A 876 -25.25 -18.65 -61.82
C ILE A 876 -25.23 -19.09 -63.28
N PRO A 877 -24.73 -20.30 -63.61
CA PRO A 877 -24.77 -20.85 -64.96
C PRO A 877 -26.22 -21.26 -65.31
N VAL A 878 -26.94 -20.31 -65.90
CA VAL A 878 -28.33 -20.50 -66.37
C VAL A 878 -28.31 -20.73 -67.88
N THR A 879 -29.11 -21.67 -68.38
CA THR A 879 -29.28 -21.81 -69.84
C THR A 879 -30.32 -20.83 -70.37
N GLY A 880 -29.91 -19.96 -71.28
CA GLY A 880 -30.77 -19.01 -71.98
C GLY A 880 -30.29 -17.58 -71.77
N ILE A 881 -30.63 -16.69 -72.69
CA ILE A 881 -30.63 -15.25 -72.42
C ILE A 881 -31.90 -14.97 -71.61
N PHE A 882 -31.83 -14.18 -70.55
CA PHE A 882 -33.02 -13.77 -69.80
C PHE A 882 -33.90 -12.77 -70.58
N ALA A 883 -33.81 -12.76 -71.92
CA ALA A 883 -34.60 -11.95 -72.84
C ALA A 883 -35.59 -12.81 -73.65
N GLY A 884 -35.97 -13.99 -73.14
CA GLY A 884 -36.87 -14.94 -73.80
C GLY A 884 -36.19 -16.23 -74.27
N ALA A 885 -36.94 -17.33 -74.16
CA ALA A 885 -36.67 -18.73 -74.54
C ALA A 885 -35.22 -19.25 -74.34
N SER A 886 -35.07 -20.26 -73.47
CA SER A 886 -33.80 -20.97 -73.32
C SER A 886 -33.32 -21.55 -74.66
N THR A 887 -32.02 -21.48 -74.98
CA THR A 887 -31.42 -22.15 -76.16
C THR A 887 -31.34 -23.69 -76.01
N GLY A 888 -32.13 -24.26 -75.10
CA GLY A 888 -32.30 -25.69 -74.85
C GLY A 888 -33.62 -26.26 -75.38
N TYR A 889 -33.84 -27.56 -75.13
CA TYR A 889 -34.88 -28.44 -75.70
C TYR A 889 -36.37 -28.02 -75.55
N THR A 890 -36.70 -26.83 -75.00
CA THR A 890 -38.09 -26.36 -74.75
C THR A 890 -38.19 -24.82 -74.89
N ASP A 891 -39.30 -24.30 -75.40
CA ASP A 891 -39.59 -22.85 -75.55
C ASP A 891 -39.90 -22.11 -74.22
N ASN A 892 -39.58 -22.72 -73.06
CA ASN A 892 -39.89 -22.15 -71.75
C ASN A 892 -38.90 -21.03 -71.36
N PRO A 893 -39.34 -20.01 -70.59
CA PRO A 893 -38.46 -19.07 -69.89
C PRO A 893 -37.38 -19.77 -69.08
N SER A 894 -36.29 -19.08 -68.78
CA SER A 894 -35.19 -19.58 -67.93
C SER A 894 -35.36 -19.23 -66.46
N MET A 895 -36.33 -18.37 -66.13
CA MET A 895 -36.66 -17.93 -64.79
C MET A 895 -38.15 -17.58 -64.71
N TYR A 896 -38.76 -17.84 -63.56
CA TYR A 896 -40.10 -17.37 -63.21
C TYR A 896 -40.06 -16.62 -61.87
N SER A 897 -40.98 -15.69 -61.71
CA SER A 897 -41.31 -15.05 -60.45
C SER A 897 -42.66 -15.52 -59.96
N TYR A 898 -42.80 -15.64 -58.65
CA TYR A 898 -44.02 -16.05 -57.99
C TYR A 898 -44.90 -14.85 -57.69
N ASP A 899 -46.15 -14.86 -58.15
CA ASP A 899 -47.11 -13.79 -57.89
C ASP A 899 -48.26 -14.29 -57.01
N GLU A 900 -48.20 -13.95 -55.73
CA GLU A 900 -49.21 -14.28 -54.72
C GLU A 900 -50.56 -13.61 -54.97
N SER A 901 -50.63 -12.60 -55.85
CA SER A 901 -51.88 -11.89 -56.15
C SER A 901 -52.75 -12.60 -57.20
N GLN A 902 -52.23 -13.61 -57.90
CA GLN A 902 -52.98 -14.39 -58.89
C GLN A 902 -53.70 -15.57 -58.24
N VAL A 903 -54.96 -15.81 -58.66
CA VAL A 903 -55.79 -16.91 -58.16
C VAL A 903 -55.18 -18.25 -58.61
N GLY A 904 -54.50 -18.94 -57.70
CA GLY A 904 -53.86 -20.23 -57.99
C GLY A 904 -52.37 -20.30 -57.69
N ASN A 905 -51.73 -19.21 -57.21
CA ASN A 905 -50.32 -19.17 -56.83
C ASN A 905 -49.40 -19.57 -58.01
N GLU A 906 -49.55 -18.88 -59.13
CA GLU A 906 -48.90 -19.25 -60.40
C GLU A 906 -47.49 -18.64 -60.53
N TRP A 907 -46.61 -19.38 -61.20
CA TRP A 907 -45.28 -18.93 -61.59
C TRP A 907 -45.37 -18.18 -62.92
N ILE A 908 -45.00 -16.90 -62.92
CA ILE A 908 -45.04 -16.01 -64.09
C ILE A 908 -43.64 -15.82 -64.66
N ASN A 909 -43.52 -15.81 -65.98
CA ASN A 909 -42.25 -15.58 -66.69
C ASN A 909 -41.53 -14.36 -66.09
N PHE A 910 -40.22 -14.50 -65.83
CA PHE A 910 -39.41 -13.40 -65.34
C PHE A 910 -38.01 -13.44 -65.99
N PRO A 911 -37.54 -12.36 -66.65
CA PRO A 911 -38.25 -11.13 -67.02
C PRO A 911 -39.61 -11.37 -67.71
N PRO A 912 -40.56 -10.43 -67.63
CA PRO A 912 -41.80 -10.48 -68.41
C PRO A 912 -41.50 -10.64 -69.91
N ASP A 913 -42.49 -11.04 -70.71
CA ASP A 913 -42.30 -11.33 -72.15
C ASP A 913 -41.72 -10.15 -72.97
N ASP A 914 -41.80 -8.92 -72.45
CA ASP A 914 -41.24 -7.68 -73.00
C ASP A 914 -40.07 -7.10 -72.18
N GLY A 915 -39.65 -7.77 -71.11
CA GLY A 915 -38.53 -7.39 -70.25
C GLY A 915 -37.17 -7.87 -70.75
N ASP A 916 -36.09 -7.34 -70.18
CA ASP A 916 -34.72 -7.73 -70.49
C ASP A 916 -33.93 -8.08 -69.22
N SER A 917 -32.64 -8.37 -69.37
CA SER A 917 -31.78 -8.76 -68.26
C SER A 917 -31.46 -7.63 -67.27
N THR A 918 -31.93 -6.40 -67.50
CA THR A 918 -31.87 -5.30 -66.53
C THR A 918 -33.04 -5.30 -65.54
N GLU A 919 -34.03 -6.18 -65.72
CA GLU A 919 -35.16 -6.31 -64.80
C GLU A 919 -34.71 -6.54 -63.36
N VAL A 920 -35.32 -5.79 -62.44
CA VAL A 920 -34.95 -5.76 -61.04
C VAL A 920 -35.73 -6.80 -60.26
N LEU A 921 -35.01 -7.63 -59.54
CA LEU A 921 -35.58 -8.56 -58.58
C LEU A 921 -36.20 -7.77 -57.41
N VAL A 922 -37.46 -8.09 -57.12
CA VAL A 922 -38.27 -7.40 -56.12
C VAL A 922 -38.17 -8.16 -54.79
N SER A 923 -37.85 -7.42 -53.74
CA SER A 923 -37.85 -7.97 -52.38
C SER A 923 -39.26 -8.44 -51.98
N GLY A 924 -39.34 -9.58 -51.29
CA GLY A 924 -40.60 -10.24 -50.93
C GLY A 924 -41.22 -11.08 -52.04
N ARG A 925 -40.65 -11.10 -53.26
CA ARG A 925 -41.08 -11.98 -54.35
C ARG A 925 -40.22 -13.24 -54.40
N GLY A 926 -40.86 -14.39 -54.59
CA GLY A 926 -40.17 -15.67 -54.82
C GLY A 926 -39.75 -15.80 -56.28
N TYR A 927 -38.60 -16.42 -56.54
CA TYR A 927 -38.13 -16.66 -57.90
C TYR A 927 -37.66 -18.10 -58.05
N VAL A 928 -37.78 -18.64 -59.26
CA VAL A 928 -37.29 -19.96 -59.61
C VAL A 928 -36.51 -19.85 -60.92
N VAL A 929 -35.31 -20.43 -60.96
CA VAL A 929 -34.39 -20.36 -62.11
C VAL A 929 -34.03 -21.76 -62.58
N TRP A 930 -33.85 -21.92 -63.88
CA TRP A 930 -33.45 -23.19 -64.48
C TRP A 930 -31.94 -23.28 -64.60
N ILE A 931 -31.31 -24.00 -63.67
CA ILE A 931 -29.84 -24.14 -63.60
C ILE A 931 -29.39 -25.37 -64.41
N ARG A 932 -28.28 -25.23 -65.13
CA ARG A 932 -27.59 -26.32 -65.84
C ARG A 932 -26.11 -26.28 -65.49
N GLU A 933 -25.50 -27.45 -65.27
CA GLU A 933 -24.04 -27.58 -65.21
C GLU A 933 -23.34 -27.21 -66.52
#